data_AF-A0A2R6P8Z7-F1
#
_entry.id   AF-A0A2R6P8Z7-F1
#
_cell.length_a   1.000
_cell.length_b   1.000
_cell.length_c   1.000
_cell.angle_alpha   90.00
_cell.angle_beta   90.00
_cell.angle_gamma   90.00
#
_symmetry.space_group_name_H-M   'P 1'
#
loop_
_entity.id
_entity.type
_entity.pdbx_description
1 polymer ?
#
loop_
_entity_poly.entity_id
_entity_poly.type
_entity_poly.pdbx_seq_one_letter_code
_entity_poly.pdbx_strand_id
1 'polypeptide(L)'
;MSAKPIREYDAKLLLAYWLERAPSVDSSASVATKFVFPSPKVAQVSWDPATNAITPDTQLPGWVFNTKLVAKPDQLIKRRGKAGLLALNKTWDEAKEWISQRAGKPQKVESVTGTLNNFILEPFLPHPSNTEYYVCITSQREGDSILFTHEGGVDVGDVNAKALTLNLPVGAHFPSRETIASTLLPHVPASKKETLVDFLIRLYSVYVDLHFAYLEINPLICLDGVNGGEPTIYYLDMAAKLDQTAESICGPKWAIARDLTVYEPGAQGTTSKGKGVSADRGPPMVWPAPFGRDLTKEEAYIQKLDGSTGASLKLTVLNSEGRIWTMVAGGGASVVYSDAIAAHGFAHELANYGEYSGAPTEGQTYEYAKTIVDLMTRGKPRSDGKILIIGGGIANFTNVASTFKGIIRALKEYKGPLIAHQVRIFVRRGGPNYQEGLKAMRLLGESLGVEIKVYGPDTHITAIVPLALDIKAAPKNPLHSVPPTAPGSPKASSQGPAYSEPGVGSIQEDGERVQANDQIVHFDTVDQTARPAYRPFDATTRSFVYGLQPRAIQGMLDFDYSCGREAPSVAAMIYPFGGHHIQKFYWGTKETLLPVYTSVEEAAKKHSDADVVVNFASSRSVYSSTLEILNFPQIRSIALIAEGVPERHAREILHLAKAKGVLIIGPATVGGIKPGCFRIGNSGGMMDNIIASKLYRAGAVGYVSKSGGMSNELNNILSLVTNGTYEGIAIGGDRYPGSTFIDHLLRYENDPECKMLVLLGEVGGIEEYRVIEAVKQGIIKKPIVAWAIGTCAKMFTTEVQFGHAGSMANSDMETADAKNAAMRRAGFVVPDTFEDLPQVLRETYERLVSTGTIVPQPEREPPVIPMDYKWAQELGLIRKPAAFISTISDERGQELLYAGMRITDVFKDDIGLGGVVSLLWFKRRLPPWATKFIEMVLMLTADHGPAVSGAMNTIVATRAGKDLISSLASGLLTIGSRFGGALDEAASMFSNARDTGLTPREFVDNCRKQNKLISGIGHKIKSVNNPDLRVELVKEYVRKNFPSHSLLDYALAVEKVTTSKKDTLILNVDGCIAVCFVDLLRDSGAFTPDEADEYIKIGTLNGLFVLGRSIGFIGHHLDQKRLRAPLYRHPADDIFINMADVSQPRVLGKMV
;
A
#
# COMPACT_ATOMS: atom_id res chain seq x y z
N MET A 1 2.30 13.39 3.60
CA MET A 1 2.33 14.05 2.27
C MET A 1 1.64 15.41 2.42
N SER A 2 2.05 16.47 1.73
CA SER A 2 1.58 17.84 2.03
C SER A 2 1.62 18.77 0.82
N ALA A 3 1.09 19.99 0.96
CA ALA A 3 1.37 21.12 0.09
C ALA A 3 2.88 21.33 -0.11
N LYS A 4 3.38 21.05 -1.32
CA LYS A 4 4.80 21.15 -1.66
C LYS A 4 5.08 22.29 -2.63
N PRO A 5 6.16 23.05 -2.41
CA PRO A 5 6.58 24.08 -3.34
C PRO A 5 7.03 23.47 -4.67
N ILE A 6 6.74 24.19 -5.75
CA ILE A 6 7.24 23.90 -7.09
C ILE A 6 8.14 25.05 -7.54
N ARG A 7 8.97 24.78 -8.57
CA ARG A 7 9.81 25.81 -9.17
C ARG A 7 8.96 26.87 -9.85
N GLU A 8 9.50 28.07 -9.97
CA GLU A 8 8.84 29.17 -10.68
C GLU A 8 8.64 28.82 -12.15
N TYR A 9 9.61 28.13 -12.76
CA TYR A 9 9.52 27.62 -14.12
C TYR A 9 8.29 26.74 -14.34
N ASP A 10 8.12 25.72 -13.49
CA ASP A 10 6.98 24.78 -13.59
C ASP A 10 5.65 25.51 -13.33
N ALA A 11 5.62 26.42 -12.35
CA ALA A 11 4.44 27.19 -11.97
C ALA A 11 3.93 28.09 -13.12
N LYS A 12 4.84 28.80 -13.79
CA LYS A 12 4.51 29.68 -14.92
C LYS A 12 3.97 28.90 -16.11
N LEU A 13 4.56 27.74 -16.42
CA LEU A 13 4.10 26.90 -17.53
C LEU A 13 2.73 26.27 -17.25
N LEU A 14 2.48 25.81 -16.01
CA LEU A 14 1.15 25.36 -15.60
C LEU A 14 0.11 26.45 -15.81
N LEU A 15 0.38 27.64 -15.27
CA LEU A 15 -0.55 28.76 -15.38
C LEU A 15 -0.80 29.11 -16.85
N ALA A 16 0.26 29.26 -17.65
CA ALA A 16 0.18 29.59 -19.07
C ALA A 16 -0.73 28.64 -19.87
N TYR A 17 -0.56 27.34 -19.66
CA TYR A 17 -1.33 26.33 -20.39
C TYR A 17 -2.79 26.29 -19.94
N TRP A 18 -3.02 26.32 -18.63
CA TRP A 18 -4.34 26.09 -18.04
C TRP A 18 -5.20 27.34 -17.91
N LEU A 19 -4.64 28.56 -18.00
CA LEU A 19 -5.40 29.81 -17.86
C LEU A 19 -6.59 29.90 -18.84
N GLU A 20 -6.43 29.42 -20.06
CA GLU A 20 -7.50 29.34 -21.06
C GLU A 20 -8.34 28.04 -20.95
N ARG A 21 -7.76 26.96 -20.42
CA ARG A 21 -8.30 25.59 -20.53
C ARG A 21 -9.00 25.08 -19.28
N ALA A 22 -8.70 25.64 -18.11
CA ALA A 22 -9.31 25.21 -16.85
C ALA A 22 -10.84 25.44 -16.90
N PRO A 23 -11.65 24.50 -16.39
CA PRO A 23 -13.08 24.70 -16.29
C PRO A 23 -13.41 25.93 -15.44
N SER A 24 -14.56 26.55 -15.74
CA SER A 24 -15.08 27.62 -14.88
C SER A 24 -15.37 27.05 -13.50
N VAL A 25 -14.94 27.75 -12.45
CA VAL A 25 -15.14 27.30 -11.06
C VAL A 25 -16.62 27.34 -10.64
N ASP A 26 -17.39 28.24 -11.24
CA ASP A 26 -18.84 28.39 -11.06
C ASP A 26 -19.44 28.90 -12.37
N SER A 27 -20.74 28.71 -12.55
CA SER A 27 -21.54 29.37 -13.56
C SER A 27 -21.47 30.91 -13.53
N SER A 28 -21.31 31.51 -12.34
CA SER A 28 -21.18 32.96 -12.15
C SER A 28 -19.80 33.52 -12.51
N ALA A 29 -18.78 32.65 -12.63
CA ALA A 29 -17.40 33.00 -12.93
C ALA A 29 -17.19 33.28 -14.44
N SER A 30 -17.95 34.23 -14.98
CA SER A 30 -17.89 34.62 -16.39
C SER A 30 -16.81 35.69 -16.65
N VAL A 31 -16.17 35.60 -17.81
CA VAL A 31 -15.25 36.62 -18.34
C VAL A 31 -15.99 37.53 -19.32
N ALA A 32 -15.76 38.84 -19.27
CA ALA A 32 -16.54 39.81 -20.05
C ALA A 32 -15.84 40.29 -21.33
N THR A 33 -14.51 40.31 -21.35
CA THR A 33 -13.73 40.87 -22.47
C THR A 33 -13.07 39.78 -23.32
N LYS A 34 -12.53 40.15 -24.49
CA LYS A 34 -11.60 39.29 -25.24
C LYS A 34 -10.24 39.29 -24.52
N PHE A 35 -10.19 38.60 -23.38
CA PHE A 35 -8.99 38.51 -22.55
C PHE A 35 -7.84 37.89 -23.34
N VAL A 36 -6.71 38.60 -23.42
CA VAL A 36 -5.48 38.09 -24.03
C VAL A 36 -4.71 37.29 -22.98
N PHE A 37 -4.68 35.97 -23.13
CA PHE A 37 -3.98 35.07 -22.21
C PHE A 37 -2.46 35.29 -22.29
N PRO A 38 -1.79 35.60 -21.16
CA PRO A 38 -0.34 35.77 -21.17
C PRO A 38 0.37 34.45 -21.47
N SER A 39 1.32 34.49 -22.41
CA SER A 39 2.22 33.37 -22.72
C SER A 39 3.64 33.72 -22.27
N PRO A 40 4.06 33.28 -21.07
CA PRO A 40 5.37 33.58 -20.51
C PRO A 40 6.42 32.81 -21.30
N LYS A 41 7.52 33.49 -21.63
CA LYS A 41 8.69 32.85 -22.24
C LYS A 41 9.68 32.56 -21.12
N VAL A 42 9.78 31.30 -20.74
CA VAL A 42 10.69 30.83 -19.69
C VAL A 42 11.63 29.79 -20.25
N ALA A 43 12.91 29.86 -19.89
CA ALA A 43 13.90 28.83 -20.17
C ALA A 43 14.65 28.48 -18.88
N GLN A 44 15.05 27.21 -18.74
CA GLN A 44 15.74 26.72 -17.55
C GLN A 44 17.21 26.42 -17.86
N VAL A 45 18.12 26.93 -17.04
CA VAL A 45 19.55 26.59 -17.08
C VAL A 45 19.90 25.86 -15.80
N SER A 46 20.35 24.62 -15.92
CA SER A 46 20.75 23.77 -14.80
C SER A 46 22.26 23.54 -14.84
N TRP A 47 22.89 23.41 -13.68
CA TRP A 47 24.28 22.99 -13.53
C TRP A 47 24.34 21.51 -13.14
N ASP A 48 25.18 20.75 -13.84
CA ASP A 48 25.42 19.34 -13.57
C ASP A 48 26.70 19.15 -12.73
N PRO A 49 26.58 18.64 -11.49
CA PRO A 49 27.74 18.40 -10.63
C PRO A 49 28.72 17.36 -11.19
N ALA A 50 28.28 16.43 -12.03
CA ALA A 50 29.14 15.36 -12.56
C ALA A 50 30.07 15.87 -13.68
N THR A 51 29.58 16.77 -14.52
CA THR A 51 30.33 17.34 -15.65
C THR A 51 30.88 18.74 -15.35
N ASN A 52 30.44 19.36 -14.25
CA ASN A 52 30.72 20.74 -13.89
C ASN A 52 30.34 21.73 -15.02
N ALA A 53 29.29 21.42 -15.77
CA ALA A 53 28.82 22.20 -16.91
C ALA A 53 27.37 22.67 -16.69
N ILE A 54 27.02 23.81 -17.28
CA ILE A 54 25.62 24.28 -17.36
C ILE A 54 24.93 23.74 -18.62
N THR A 55 23.59 23.81 -18.66
CA THR A 55 22.78 23.43 -19.82
C THR A 55 23.38 23.95 -21.14
N PRO A 56 23.63 23.08 -22.14
CA PRO A 56 24.19 23.50 -23.43
C PRO A 56 23.25 24.43 -24.20
N ASP A 57 23.82 25.38 -24.95
CA ASP A 57 23.08 26.35 -25.76
C ASP A 57 22.13 25.67 -26.77
N THR A 58 22.47 24.47 -27.26
CA THR A 58 21.61 23.67 -28.17
C THR A 58 20.30 23.20 -27.53
N GLN A 59 20.18 23.26 -26.21
CA GLN A 59 18.98 22.89 -25.46
C GLN A 59 18.17 24.13 -25.02
N LEU A 60 18.65 25.34 -25.34
CA LEU A 60 17.94 26.57 -25.01
C LEU A 60 17.09 27.06 -26.18
N PRO A 61 15.93 27.67 -25.91
CA PRO A 61 15.03 28.13 -26.96
C PRO A 61 15.64 29.29 -27.76
N GLY A 62 15.34 29.36 -29.06
CA GLY A 62 15.92 30.36 -29.96
C GLY A 62 15.68 31.83 -29.56
N TRP A 63 14.63 32.13 -28.79
CA TRP A 63 14.35 33.50 -28.33
C TRP A 63 15.34 33.99 -27.27
N VAL A 64 16.05 33.10 -26.57
CA VAL A 64 17.05 33.43 -25.54
C VAL A 64 18.21 34.24 -26.15
N PHE A 65 18.59 33.94 -27.39
CA PHE A 65 19.73 34.55 -28.05
C PHE A 65 19.42 35.92 -28.67
N ASN A 66 18.14 36.25 -28.86
CA ASN A 66 17.70 37.41 -29.64
C ASN A 66 16.94 38.45 -28.81
N THR A 67 16.88 38.30 -27.49
CA THR A 67 16.14 39.20 -26.59
C THR A 67 17.03 39.63 -25.42
N LYS A 68 16.70 40.76 -24.78
CA LYS A 68 17.27 41.10 -23.47
C LYS A 68 16.60 40.24 -22.42
N LEU A 69 17.39 39.79 -21.45
CA LEU A 69 17.03 38.76 -20.48
C LEU A 69 17.04 39.28 -19.05
N VAL A 70 16.24 38.61 -18.24
CA VAL A 70 16.36 38.51 -16.78
C VAL A 70 16.85 37.10 -16.48
N ALA A 71 17.92 36.98 -15.70
CA ALA A 71 18.37 35.70 -15.15
C ALA A 71 18.28 35.73 -13.63
N LYS A 72 17.68 34.69 -13.04
CA LYS A 72 17.53 34.56 -11.58
C LYS A 72 17.57 33.09 -11.14
N PRO A 73 18.01 32.78 -9.91
CA PRO A 73 17.98 31.41 -9.41
C PRO A 73 16.54 30.93 -9.22
N ASP A 74 16.30 29.65 -9.54
CA ASP A 74 15.01 28.98 -9.45
C ASP A 74 15.09 27.77 -8.48
N GLN A 75 15.34 28.09 -7.21
CA GLN A 75 15.50 27.12 -6.11
C GLN A 75 14.76 27.56 -4.85
N LEU A 76 13.53 28.06 -5.03
CA LEU A 76 12.66 28.48 -3.92
C LEU A 76 13.24 29.61 -3.05
N ILE A 77 14.15 30.42 -3.63
CA ILE A 77 14.76 31.56 -2.95
C ILE A 77 13.80 32.74 -3.01
N LYS A 78 13.37 33.22 -1.83
CA LYS A 78 12.58 34.45 -1.72
C LYS A 78 13.49 35.68 -1.72
N ARG A 79 12.93 36.86 -2.03
CA ARG A 79 13.63 38.16 -1.96
C ARG A 79 14.94 38.22 -2.77
N ARG A 80 14.99 37.52 -3.91
CA ARG A 80 16.16 37.43 -4.81
C ARG A 80 16.77 38.80 -5.16
N GLY A 81 15.94 39.82 -5.38
CA GLY A 81 16.40 41.19 -5.65
C GLY A 81 17.22 41.79 -4.51
N LYS A 82 16.75 41.64 -3.26
CA LYS A 82 17.46 42.15 -2.07
C LYS A 82 18.73 41.34 -1.76
N ALA A 83 18.76 40.07 -2.18
CA ALA A 83 19.94 39.21 -2.08
C ALA A 83 20.98 39.44 -3.20
N GLY A 84 20.75 40.36 -4.14
CA GLY A 84 21.66 40.58 -5.28
C GLY A 84 21.70 39.41 -6.27
N LEU A 85 20.64 38.61 -6.31
CA LEU A 85 20.50 37.40 -7.13
C LEU A 85 19.61 37.61 -8.37
N LEU A 86 19.58 38.84 -8.90
CA LEU A 86 18.89 39.17 -10.15
C LEU A 86 19.87 39.80 -11.15
N ALA A 87 19.98 39.23 -12.35
CA ALA A 87 20.64 39.87 -13.48
C ALA A 87 19.56 40.42 -14.42
N LEU A 88 19.43 41.74 -14.47
CA LEU A 88 18.40 42.43 -15.26
C LEU A 88 18.99 43.03 -16.54
N ASN A 89 18.21 43.03 -17.62
CA ASN A 89 18.53 43.67 -18.90
C ASN A 89 19.88 43.19 -19.51
N LYS A 90 20.09 41.87 -19.54
CA LYS A 90 21.33 41.23 -20.02
C LYS A 90 21.16 40.57 -21.39
N THR A 91 22.22 40.52 -22.19
CA THR A 91 22.31 39.59 -23.33
C THR A 91 22.52 38.16 -22.83
N TRP A 92 22.37 37.15 -23.70
CA TRP A 92 22.67 35.77 -23.35
C TRP A 92 24.11 35.60 -22.83
N ASP A 93 25.11 36.18 -23.51
CA ASP A 93 26.51 36.05 -23.08
C ASP A 93 26.75 36.62 -21.68
N GLU A 94 26.20 37.81 -21.39
CA GLU A 94 26.28 38.41 -20.06
C GLU A 94 25.55 37.58 -19.00
N ALA A 95 24.36 37.05 -19.32
CA ALA A 95 23.59 36.20 -18.42
C ALA A 95 24.30 34.85 -18.15
N LYS A 96 24.88 34.25 -19.19
CA LYS A 96 25.66 33.01 -19.13
C LYS A 96 26.89 33.17 -18.27
N GLU A 97 27.60 34.29 -18.40
CA GLU A 97 28.72 34.63 -17.52
C GLU A 97 28.25 34.78 -16.07
N TRP A 98 27.18 35.54 -15.84
CA TRP A 98 26.61 35.74 -14.50
C TRP A 98 26.19 34.43 -13.83
N ILE A 99 25.60 33.51 -14.60
CA ILE A 99 25.24 32.15 -14.17
C ILE A 99 26.51 31.35 -13.86
N SER A 100 27.48 31.31 -14.78
CA SER A 100 28.71 30.52 -14.63
C SER A 100 29.56 30.96 -13.42
N GLN A 101 29.49 32.23 -13.04
CA GLN A 101 30.15 32.74 -11.84
C GLN A 101 29.52 32.20 -10.54
N ARG A 102 28.27 31.73 -10.56
CA ARG A 102 27.48 31.32 -9.39
C ARG A 102 27.09 29.85 -9.36
N ALA A 103 26.90 29.24 -10.52
CA ALA A 103 26.54 27.84 -10.70
C ALA A 103 27.55 26.92 -9.98
N GLY A 104 27.05 25.97 -9.20
CA GLY A 104 27.88 25.04 -8.43
C GLY A 104 28.65 25.66 -7.25
N LYS A 105 28.41 26.94 -6.93
CA LYS A 105 29.10 27.63 -5.82
C LYS A 105 28.14 27.91 -4.66
N PRO A 106 28.63 27.90 -3.40
CA PRO A 106 27.82 28.23 -2.24
C PRO A 106 27.43 29.71 -2.28
N GLN A 107 26.18 30.00 -1.96
CA GLN A 107 25.62 31.34 -1.81
C GLN A 107 24.92 31.43 -0.46
N LYS A 108 25.13 32.55 0.24
CA LYS A 108 24.46 32.83 1.51
C LYS A 108 23.27 33.76 1.24
N VAL A 109 22.08 33.31 1.60
CA VAL A 109 20.84 34.09 1.56
C VAL A 109 20.27 34.13 2.97
N GLU A 110 20.18 35.32 3.55
CA GLU A 110 19.80 35.52 4.95
C GLU A 110 20.67 34.65 5.89
N SER A 111 20.09 33.69 6.61
CA SER A 111 20.80 32.75 7.50
C SER A 111 21.25 31.46 6.82
N VAL A 112 20.78 31.17 5.60
CA VAL A 112 20.95 29.87 4.93
C VAL A 112 22.04 29.94 3.87
N THR A 113 22.92 28.94 3.84
CA THR A 113 23.94 28.78 2.78
C THR A 113 23.62 27.56 1.94
N GLY A 114 23.56 27.72 0.63
CA GLY A 114 23.26 26.63 -0.31
C GLY A 114 23.90 26.83 -1.67
N THR A 115 23.99 25.76 -2.46
CA THR A 115 24.58 25.79 -3.80
C THR A 115 23.53 26.15 -4.85
N LEU A 116 23.89 27.04 -5.79
CA LEU A 116 23.02 27.36 -6.91
C LEU A 116 23.23 26.40 -8.09
N ASN A 117 22.22 25.60 -8.37
CA ASN A 117 22.20 24.54 -9.37
C ASN A 117 21.16 24.78 -10.48
N ASN A 118 20.15 25.63 -10.25
CA ASN A 118 19.08 25.88 -11.23
C ASN A 118 18.76 27.37 -11.34
N PHE A 119 18.59 27.84 -12.58
CA PHE A 119 18.30 29.22 -12.94
C PHE A 119 17.17 29.26 -13.95
N ILE A 120 16.39 30.34 -13.91
CA ILE A 120 15.35 30.66 -14.89
C ILE A 120 15.76 31.91 -15.67
N LEU A 121 15.54 31.87 -16.98
CA LEU A 121 15.71 32.97 -17.92
C LEU A 121 14.35 33.42 -18.43
N GLU A 122 14.16 34.73 -18.52
CA GLU A 122 12.93 35.35 -19.02
C GLU A 122 13.26 36.61 -19.84
N PRO A 123 12.42 37.03 -20.80
CA PRO A 123 12.59 38.32 -21.45
C PRO A 123 12.50 39.47 -20.44
N PHE A 124 13.43 40.42 -20.55
CA PHE A 124 13.36 41.67 -19.82
C PHE A 124 12.18 42.51 -20.33
N LEU A 125 11.28 42.89 -19.43
CA LEU A 125 10.12 43.72 -19.71
C LEU A 125 10.34 45.12 -19.10
N PRO A 126 10.64 46.16 -19.89
CA PRO A 126 10.62 47.53 -19.42
C PRO A 126 9.18 47.95 -19.08
N HIS A 127 8.94 48.38 -17.85
CA HIS A 127 7.61 48.81 -17.41
C HIS A 127 7.71 49.89 -16.31
N PRO A 128 6.73 50.81 -16.20
CA PRO A 128 6.65 51.74 -15.09
C PRO A 128 6.21 51.07 -13.77
N SER A 129 6.72 51.52 -12.63
CA SER A 129 6.39 50.92 -11.31
C SER A 129 4.91 51.00 -10.94
N ASN A 130 4.17 52.02 -11.42
CA ASN A 130 2.72 52.13 -11.20
C ASN A 130 1.88 51.10 -12.00
N THR A 131 2.53 50.19 -12.71
CA THR A 131 1.90 49.05 -13.39
C THR A 131 2.13 47.73 -12.66
N GLU A 132 2.88 47.75 -11.54
CA GLU A 132 3.13 46.60 -10.67
C GLU A 132 2.01 46.42 -9.65
N TYR A 133 1.42 45.23 -9.65
CA TYR A 133 0.39 44.77 -8.72
C TYR A 133 0.90 43.53 -7.97
N TYR A 134 0.20 43.18 -6.91
CA TYR A 134 0.42 41.94 -6.16
C TYR A 134 -0.87 41.14 -6.15
N VAL A 135 -0.77 39.83 -6.36
CA VAL A 135 -1.87 38.88 -6.11
C VAL A 135 -1.36 37.64 -5.40
N CYS A 136 -2.13 37.15 -4.43
CA CYS A 136 -1.88 35.88 -3.79
C CYS A 136 -3.19 35.15 -3.50
N ILE A 137 -3.23 33.85 -3.80
CA ILE A 137 -4.31 32.94 -3.45
C ILE A 137 -3.75 31.91 -2.47
N THR A 138 -4.39 31.76 -1.31
CA THR A 138 -3.97 30.80 -0.29
C THR A 138 -5.16 30.02 0.24
N SER A 139 -4.97 28.72 0.45
CA SER A 139 -5.97 27.87 1.07
C SER A 139 -5.89 27.91 2.58
N GLN A 140 -7.06 28.03 3.21
CA GLN A 140 -7.27 27.96 4.65
C GLN A 140 -8.36 26.95 4.96
N ARG A 141 -8.56 26.62 6.25
CA ARG A 141 -9.57 25.67 6.70
C ARG A 141 -10.97 26.07 6.21
N GLU A 142 -11.32 27.35 6.33
CA GLU A 142 -12.68 27.85 6.04
C GLU A 142 -12.95 28.14 4.56
N GLY A 143 -11.92 28.16 3.72
CA GLY A 143 -12.03 28.59 2.32
C GLY A 143 -10.69 28.96 1.70
N ASP A 144 -10.74 29.55 0.53
CA ASP A 144 -9.58 30.15 -0.13
C ASP A 144 -9.65 31.68 0.06
N SER A 145 -8.52 32.36 0.15
CA SER A 145 -8.45 33.83 0.24
C SER A 145 -7.67 34.39 -0.94
N ILE A 146 -8.24 35.37 -1.64
CA ILE A 146 -7.55 36.16 -2.68
C ILE A 146 -7.12 37.48 -2.07
N LEU A 147 -5.81 37.72 -2.02
CA LEU A 147 -5.19 38.95 -1.57
C LEU A 147 -4.74 39.75 -2.80
N PHE A 148 -5.00 41.05 -2.81
CA PHE A 148 -4.60 41.95 -3.89
C PHE A 148 -4.13 43.31 -3.36
N THR A 149 -3.06 43.87 -3.93
CA THR A 149 -2.74 45.30 -3.75
C THR A 149 -2.26 45.93 -5.05
N HIS A 150 -2.52 47.23 -5.18
CA HIS A 150 -2.09 48.09 -6.29
C HIS A 150 -0.66 48.61 -6.14
N GLU A 151 -0.01 48.34 -5.01
CA GLU A 151 1.40 48.65 -4.74
C GLU A 151 2.24 47.36 -4.83
N GLY A 152 2.43 46.80 -6.02
CA GLY A 152 3.26 45.61 -6.22
C GLY A 152 4.77 45.87 -6.14
N GLY A 153 5.56 44.85 -6.48
CA GLY A 153 7.01 44.97 -6.68
C GLY A 153 7.86 44.58 -5.46
N VAL A 154 9.17 44.84 -5.56
CA VAL A 154 10.19 44.42 -4.57
C VAL A 154 10.02 45.11 -3.21
N ASP A 155 9.40 46.30 -3.19
CA ASP A 155 9.22 47.14 -2.02
C ASP A 155 7.77 47.23 -1.51
N VAL A 156 6.96 46.20 -1.80
CA VAL A 156 5.56 46.11 -1.32
C VAL A 156 5.42 46.27 0.21
N GLY A 157 6.43 45.87 0.99
CA GLY A 157 6.41 45.98 2.46
C GLY A 157 5.59 44.88 3.13
N ASP A 158 4.87 45.21 4.21
CA ASP A 158 3.96 44.26 4.86
C ASP A 158 2.65 44.11 4.06
N VAL A 159 2.64 43.10 3.20
CA VAL A 159 1.51 42.76 2.35
C VAL A 159 0.25 42.45 3.16
N ASN A 160 0.37 41.81 4.33
CA ASN A 160 -0.80 41.41 5.11
C ASN A 160 -1.56 42.62 5.65
N ALA A 161 -0.87 43.72 5.91
CA ALA A 161 -1.48 44.99 6.33
C ALA A 161 -2.05 45.80 5.16
N LYS A 162 -1.43 45.70 3.97
CA LYS A 162 -1.77 46.52 2.80
C LYS A 162 -2.77 45.89 1.84
N ALA A 163 -2.77 44.56 1.72
CA ALA A 163 -3.55 43.86 0.72
C ALA A 163 -5.03 43.79 1.09
N LEU A 164 -5.87 44.08 0.11
CA LEU A 164 -7.30 43.84 0.19
C LEU A 164 -7.54 42.34 0.06
N THR A 165 -8.43 41.80 0.89
CA THR A 165 -8.68 40.36 0.97
C THR A 165 -10.12 40.04 0.62
N LEU A 166 -10.31 39.09 -0.30
CA LEU A 166 -11.60 38.49 -0.63
C LEU A 166 -11.58 37.03 -0.18
N ASN A 167 -12.40 36.70 0.79
CA ASN A 167 -12.54 35.32 1.28
C ASN A 167 -13.60 34.58 0.48
N LEU A 168 -13.28 33.34 0.08
CA LEU A 168 -14.13 32.43 -0.69
C LEU A 168 -14.42 31.21 0.17
N PRO A 169 -15.53 31.21 0.93
CA PRO A 169 -15.88 30.10 1.81
C PRO A 169 -16.12 28.80 1.03
N VAL A 170 -15.75 27.66 1.62
CA VAL A 170 -15.99 26.34 1.02
C VAL A 170 -17.49 26.12 0.79
N GLY A 171 -17.87 25.70 -0.42
CA GLY A 171 -19.25 25.39 -0.80
C GLY A 171 -20.13 26.61 -1.09
N ALA A 172 -19.62 27.84 -0.96
CA ALA A 172 -20.34 29.05 -1.37
C ALA A 172 -20.21 29.29 -2.89
N HIS A 173 -21.20 29.96 -3.47
CA HIS A 173 -21.13 30.42 -4.86
C HIS A 173 -19.98 31.39 -5.06
N PHE A 174 -19.36 31.33 -6.24
CA PHE A 174 -18.29 32.26 -6.59
C PHE A 174 -18.84 33.70 -6.73
N PRO A 175 -18.16 34.73 -6.17
CA PRO A 175 -18.65 36.10 -6.14
C PRO A 175 -18.82 36.69 -7.55
N SER A 176 -19.73 37.67 -7.66
CA SER A 176 -19.94 38.37 -8.92
C SER A 176 -18.73 39.24 -9.29
N ARG A 177 -18.64 39.60 -10.57
CA ARG A 177 -17.60 40.49 -11.10
C ARG A 177 -17.54 41.82 -10.36
N GLU A 178 -18.71 42.39 -10.06
CA GLU A 178 -18.85 43.66 -9.33
C GLU A 178 -18.31 43.53 -7.90
N THR A 179 -18.55 42.40 -7.23
CA THR A 179 -18.00 42.13 -5.89
C THR A 179 -16.47 42.04 -5.94
N ILE A 180 -15.89 41.35 -6.93
CA ILE A 180 -14.44 41.28 -7.12
C ILE A 180 -13.85 42.68 -7.34
N ALA A 181 -14.42 43.45 -8.26
CA ALA A 181 -13.93 44.78 -8.60
C ALA A 181 -14.01 45.77 -7.43
N SER A 182 -15.13 45.77 -6.70
CA SER A 182 -15.34 46.66 -5.56
C SER A 182 -14.51 46.28 -4.33
N THR A 183 -14.24 44.99 -4.12
CA THR A 183 -13.50 44.50 -2.95
C THR A 183 -11.99 44.54 -3.16
N LEU A 184 -11.49 44.05 -4.30
CA LEU A 184 -10.05 43.88 -4.54
C LEU A 184 -9.44 45.01 -5.37
N LEU A 185 -10.22 45.67 -6.24
CA LEU A 185 -9.70 46.64 -7.21
C LEU A 185 -10.19 48.09 -7.01
N PRO A 186 -10.48 48.61 -5.79
CA PRO A 186 -10.98 49.98 -5.63
C PRO A 186 -9.96 51.02 -6.10
N HIS A 187 -8.67 50.76 -5.87
CA HIS A 187 -7.55 51.68 -6.20
C HIS A 187 -6.95 51.46 -7.60
N VAL A 188 -7.49 50.53 -8.39
CA VAL A 188 -7.03 50.26 -9.75
C VAL A 188 -7.67 51.23 -10.74
N PRO A 189 -6.96 51.77 -11.75
CA PRO A 189 -7.56 52.60 -12.79
C PRO A 189 -8.69 51.88 -13.54
N ALA A 190 -9.78 52.60 -13.86
CA ALA A 190 -10.96 52.02 -14.53
C ALA A 190 -10.62 51.30 -15.85
N SER A 191 -9.63 51.78 -16.59
CA SER A 191 -9.15 51.17 -17.84
C SER A 191 -8.58 49.76 -17.69
N LYS A 192 -8.16 49.37 -16.48
CA LYS A 192 -7.52 48.06 -16.20
C LYS A 192 -8.40 47.11 -15.41
N LYS A 193 -9.50 47.59 -14.83
CA LYS A 193 -10.33 46.82 -13.90
C LYS A 193 -10.90 45.57 -14.54
N GLU A 194 -11.56 45.68 -15.70
CA GLU A 194 -12.21 44.55 -16.36
C GLU A 194 -11.22 43.42 -16.71
N THR A 195 -10.06 43.77 -17.26
CA THR A 195 -9.00 42.80 -17.57
C THR A 195 -8.45 42.10 -16.33
N LEU A 196 -8.27 42.84 -15.23
CA LEU A 196 -7.81 42.26 -13.96
C LEU A 196 -8.88 41.40 -13.30
N VAL A 197 -10.16 41.75 -13.40
CA VAL A 197 -11.27 40.88 -12.96
C VAL A 197 -11.26 39.58 -13.76
N ASP A 198 -11.21 39.66 -15.10
CA ASP A 198 -11.14 38.47 -15.97
C ASP A 198 -9.96 37.57 -15.59
N PHE A 199 -8.79 38.17 -15.36
CA PHE A 199 -7.60 37.43 -14.93
C PHE A 199 -7.77 36.77 -13.56
N LEU A 200 -8.28 37.49 -12.55
CA LEU A 200 -8.47 36.93 -11.21
C LEU A 200 -9.46 35.76 -11.21
N ILE A 201 -10.53 35.86 -12.01
CA ILE A 201 -11.50 34.77 -12.21
C ILE A 201 -10.81 33.54 -12.80
N ARG A 202 -10.07 33.71 -13.90
CA ARG A 202 -9.36 32.61 -14.55
C ARG A 202 -8.24 32.04 -13.70
N LEU A 203 -7.51 32.89 -12.97
CA LEU A 203 -6.46 32.49 -12.05
C LEU A 203 -7.01 31.59 -10.93
N TYR A 204 -8.16 31.96 -10.36
CA TYR A 204 -8.80 31.13 -9.35
C TYR A 204 -9.34 29.81 -9.92
N SER A 205 -9.92 29.81 -11.12
CA SER A 205 -10.29 28.57 -11.83
C SER A 205 -9.11 27.60 -11.96
N VAL A 206 -7.94 28.10 -12.36
CA VAL A 206 -6.70 27.29 -12.45
C VAL A 206 -6.25 26.81 -11.06
N TYR A 207 -6.30 27.70 -10.06
CA TYR A 207 -5.94 27.38 -8.68
C TYR A 207 -6.76 26.18 -8.13
N VAL A 208 -8.06 26.17 -8.40
CA VAL A 208 -8.97 25.10 -8.00
C VAL A 208 -8.72 23.82 -8.81
N ASP A 209 -8.72 23.91 -10.15
CA ASP A 209 -8.65 22.75 -11.04
C ASP A 209 -7.34 21.95 -10.92
N LEU A 210 -6.25 22.62 -10.59
CA LEU A 210 -4.93 22.01 -10.42
C LEU A 210 -4.56 21.75 -8.96
N HIS A 211 -5.48 21.96 -8.01
CA HIS A 211 -5.26 21.74 -6.57
C HIS A 211 -4.02 22.50 -6.04
N PHE A 212 -3.91 23.79 -6.36
CA PHE A 212 -2.95 24.65 -5.67
C PHE A 212 -3.37 24.83 -4.21
N ALA A 213 -2.37 24.91 -3.33
CA ALA A 213 -2.52 25.26 -1.91
C ALA A 213 -2.00 26.67 -1.60
N TYR A 214 -1.16 27.21 -2.48
CA TYR A 214 -0.63 28.57 -2.43
C TYR A 214 -0.20 29.00 -3.83
N LEU A 215 -0.52 30.23 -4.24
CA LEU A 215 -0.10 30.82 -5.50
C LEU A 215 0.05 32.33 -5.31
N GLU A 216 1.27 32.83 -5.41
CA GLU A 216 1.62 34.25 -5.32
C GLU A 216 2.27 34.71 -6.63
N ILE A 217 1.88 35.88 -7.11
CA ILE A 217 2.50 36.57 -8.24
C ILE A 217 2.90 37.98 -7.78
N ASN A 218 4.21 38.24 -7.75
CA ASN A 218 4.74 39.54 -7.34
C ASN A 218 6.09 39.91 -8.00
N PRO A 219 6.13 40.82 -9.00
CA PRO A 219 5.00 41.66 -9.45
C PRO A 219 4.14 40.99 -10.53
N LEU A 220 2.83 41.22 -10.44
CA LEU A 220 1.87 41.08 -11.53
C LEU A 220 1.83 42.41 -12.28
N ILE A 221 2.14 42.43 -13.57
CA ILE A 221 2.14 43.65 -14.40
C ILE A 221 0.85 43.73 -15.21
N CYS A 222 0.20 44.89 -15.21
CA CYS A 222 -0.90 45.19 -16.13
C CYS A 222 -0.58 46.48 -16.90
N LEU A 223 -0.16 46.33 -18.15
CA LEU A 223 0.15 47.43 -19.06
C LEU A 223 -1.12 47.91 -19.76
N ASP A 224 -1.20 49.21 -20.01
CA ASP A 224 -2.27 49.81 -20.81
C ASP A 224 -2.24 49.28 -22.25
N GLY A 225 -3.41 49.25 -22.88
CA GLY A 225 -3.54 48.86 -24.28
C GLY A 225 -2.82 49.83 -25.22
N VAL A 226 -2.10 49.30 -26.20
CA VAL A 226 -1.40 50.10 -27.23
C VAL A 226 -2.30 50.24 -28.45
N ASN A 227 -2.42 51.47 -29.01
CA ASN A 227 -3.19 51.76 -30.23
C ASN A 227 -4.67 51.29 -30.20
N GLY A 228 -5.33 51.37 -29.05
CA GLY A 228 -6.72 50.92 -28.89
C GLY A 228 -6.88 49.41 -28.69
N GLY A 229 -5.79 48.67 -28.46
CA GLY A 229 -5.83 47.28 -28.01
C GLY A 229 -6.24 47.12 -26.54
N GLU A 230 -6.42 45.87 -26.11
CA GLU A 230 -6.75 45.53 -24.72
C GLU A 230 -5.51 45.66 -23.79
N PRO A 231 -5.70 45.94 -22.49
CA PRO A 231 -4.62 45.84 -21.50
C PRO A 231 -3.97 44.44 -21.50
N THR A 232 -2.66 44.39 -21.27
CA THR A 232 -1.89 43.13 -21.31
C THR A 232 -1.29 42.80 -19.95
N ILE A 233 -1.38 41.53 -19.58
CA ILE A 233 -0.90 41.03 -18.29
C ILE A 233 0.43 40.28 -18.46
N TYR A 234 1.36 40.49 -17.53
CA TYR A 234 2.60 39.72 -17.41
C TYR A 234 2.81 39.35 -15.95
N TYR A 235 3.26 38.13 -15.65
CA TYR A 235 3.59 37.71 -14.30
C TYR A 235 5.10 37.47 -14.18
N LEU A 236 5.81 38.46 -13.63
CA LEU A 236 7.27 38.48 -13.62
C LEU A 236 7.89 37.59 -12.54
N ASP A 237 7.18 37.36 -11.44
CA ASP A 237 7.57 36.41 -10.40
C ASP A 237 6.38 35.54 -10.02
N MET A 238 6.63 34.27 -9.71
CA MET A 238 5.60 33.37 -9.24
C MET A 238 6.16 32.43 -8.17
N ALA A 239 5.48 32.35 -7.03
CA ALA A 239 5.76 31.38 -5.99
C ALA A 239 4.52 30.52 -5.77
N ALA A 240 4.65 29.20 -5.84
CA ALA A 240 3.49 28.32 -5.76
C ALA A 240 3.76 27.03 -5.00
N LYS A 241 2.69 26.50 -4.39
CA LYS A 241 2.64 25.18 -3.78
C LYS A 241 1.45 24.40 -4.35
N LEU A 242 1.70 23.17 -4.77
CA LEU A 242 0.66 22.21 -5.15
C LEU A 242 0.41 21.25 -3.98
N ASP A 243 -0.82 20.81 -3.81
CA ASP A 243 -1.14 19.73 -2.90
C ASP A 243 -0.68 18.39 -3.48
N GLN A 244 0.47 17.87 -3.03
CA GLN A 244 1.04 16.62 -3.55
C GLN A 244 0.05 15.45 -3.44
N THR A 245 -0.84 15.43 -2.45
CA THR A 245 -1.79 14.32 -2.28
C THR A 245 -2.82 14.25 -3.41
N ALA A 246 -3.00 15.33 -4.18
CA ALA A 246 -3.81 15.37 -5.38
C ALA A 246 -3.11 14.80 -6.63
N GLU A 247 -1.89 14.24 -6.53
CA GLU A 247 -1.15 13.68 -7.67
C GLU A 247 -1.94 12.60 -8.42
N SER A 248 -2.72 11.78 -7.69
CA SER A 248 -3.61 10.79 -8.31
C SER A 248 -4.71 11.37 -9.20
N ILE A 249 -5.04 12.65 -9.03
CA ILE A 249 -6.12 13.37 -9.72
C ILE A 249 -5.52 14.29 -10.79
N CYS A 250 -4.52 15.09 -10.39
CA CYS A 250 -3.98 16.18 -11.18
C CYS A 250 -2.58 15.87 -11.76
N GLY A 251 -1.95 14.75 -11.43
CA GLY A 251 -0.62 14.37 -11.94
C GLY A 251 -0.50 14.48 -13.47
N PRO A 252 -1.46 13.94 -14.26
CA PRO A 252 -1.45 14.10 -15.71
C PRO A 252 -1.59 15.56 -16.17
N LYS A 253 -2.35 16.39 -15.42
CA LYS A 253 -2.49 17.82 -15.70
C LYS A 253 -1.23 18.60 -15.35
N TRP A 254 -0.49 18.18 -14.31
CA TRP A 254 0.75 18.81 -13.88
C TRP A 254 1.93 18.47 -14.81
N ALA A 255 1.97 17.25 -15.34
CA ALA A 255 3.01 16.78 -16.24
C ALA A 255 3.17 17.66 -17.49
N ILE A 256 2.10 18.35 -17.92
CA ILE A 256 2.10 19.23 -19.09
C ILE A 256 3.10 20.39 -18.98
N ALA A 257 3.39 20.88 -17.77
CA ALA A 257 4.38 21.94 -17.58
C ALA A 257 5.80 21.51 -17.96
N ARG A 258 6.03 20.20 -18.11
CA ARG A 258 7.35 19.62 -18.39
C ARG A 258 7.41 18.95 -19.77
N ASP A 259 6.35 19.07 -20.58
CA ASP A 259 6.36 18.71 -22.00
C ASP A 259 6.75 19.93 -22.85
N LEU A 260 8.03 20.03 -23.20
CA LEU A 260 8.54 21.16 -23.98
C LEU A 260 7.89 21.28 -25.37
N THR A 261 7.36 20.19 -25.94
CA THR A 261 6.71 20.20 -27.27
C THR A 261 5.43 21.06 -27.28
N VAL A 262 4.86 21.33 -26.11
CA VAL A 262 3.67 22.19 -25.94
C VAL A 262 4.04 23.67 -26.07
N TYR A 263 5.21 24.06 -25.59
CA TYR A 263 5.62 25.47 -25.50
C TYR A 263 6.60 25.86 -26.62
N GLU A 264 7.27 24.90 -27.24
CA GLU A 264 8.34 25.12 -28.22
C GLU A 264 8.13 24.31 -29.52
N PRO A 265 7.79 24.99 -30.64
CA PRO A 265 7.70 24.35 -31.94
C PRO A 265 9.05 23.79 -32.40
N GLY A 266 9.16 22.46 -32.49
CA GLY A 266 10.39 21.77 -32.91
C GLY A 266 11.27 21.23 -31.78
N ALA A 267 10.86 21.37 -30.51
CA ALA A 267 11.52 20.69 -29.40
C ALA A 267 11.45 19.17 -29.56
N GLN A 268 12.58 18.47 -29.38
CA GLN A 268 12.55 17.01 -29.29
C GLN A 268 11.83 16.62 -28.00
N GLY A 269 10.75 15.83 -28.11
CA GLY A 269 10.04 15.35 -26.94
C GLY A 269 10.99 14.65 -25.96
N THR A 270 10.86 14.96 -24.67
CA THR A 270 11.57 14.30 -23.56
C THR A 270 11.06 12.86 -23.40
N THR A 271 11.28 12.04 -24.41
CA THR A 271 11.13 10.59 -24.27
C THR A 271 12.29 10.12 -23.41
N SER A 272 11.97 9.71 -22.18
CA SER A 272 12.86 8.89 -21.36
C SER A 272 13.52 7.84 -22.24
N LYS A 273 14.84 7.58 -22.09
CA LYS A 273 15.57 6.52 -22.80
C LYS A 273 14.70 5.23 -22.90
N GLY A 274 14.02 5.06 -24.03
CA GLY A 274 12.96 4.05 -24.21
C GLY A 274 11.89 4.55 -25.17
N LYS A 275 11.74 3.89 -26.32
CA LYS A 275 10.71 4.15 -27.35
C LYS A 275 9.28 3.76 -26.89
N GLY A 276 8.90 4.11 -25.66
CA GLY A 276 7.59 3.80 -25.07
C GLY A 276 6.71 5.05 -25.03
N VAL A 277 5.43 4.89 -25.38
CA VAL A 277 4.40 5.88 -25.08
C VAL A 277 4.26 5.96 -23.56
N SER A 278 4.48 7.15 -22.96
CA SER A 278 4.17 7.40 -21.55
C SER A 278 2.65 7.47 -21.36
N ALA A 279 2.15 7.03 -20.20
CA ALA A 279 0.73 7.19 -19.85
C ALA A 279 0.31 8.67 -19.80
N ASP A 280 1.25 9.55 -19.43
CA ASP A 280 1.03 10.98 -19.27
C ASP A 280 1.78 11.79 -20.33
N ARG A 281 1.23 12.97 -20.67
CA ARG A 281 1.83 13.93 -21.61
C ARG A 281 2.87 14.80 -20.90
N GLY A 282 4.09 14.27 -20.80
CA GLY A 282 5.24 14.89 -20.12
C GLY A 282 5.71 14.05 -18.91
N PRO A 283 6.91 14.33 -18.36
CA PRO A 283 7.37 13.67 -17.15
C PRO A 283 6.64 14.17 -15.89
N PRO A 284 6.59 13.37 -14.80
CA PRO A 284 5.96 13.77 -13.54
C PRO A 284 6.52 15.09 -12.97
N MET A 285 5.70 15.76 -12.14
CA MET A 285 6.09 16.99 -11.46
C MET A 285 7.32 16.76 -10.55
N VAL A 286 8.22 17.74 -10.53
CA VAL A 286 9.41 17.70 -9.66
C VAL A 286 9.15 18.50 -8.39
N TRP A 287 9.52 17.91 -7.27
CA TRP A 287 9.40 18.51 -5.93
C TRP A 287 10.77 18.97 -5.44
N PRO A 288 11.18 20.23 -5.69
CA PRO A 288 12.49 20.74 -5.27
C PRO A 288 12.66 20.73 -3.74
N ALA A 289 13.87 20.44 -3.27
CA ALA A 289 14.25 20.66 -1.88
C ALA A 289 14.32 22.18 -1.56
N PRO A 290 14.12 22.59 -0.29
CA PRO A 290 14.35 23.97 0.14
C PRO A 290 15.80 24.41 -0.14
N PHE A 291 16.00 25.70 -0.41
CA PHE A 291 17.35 26.25 -0.53
C PHE A 291 18.17 25.96 0.73
N GLY A 292 19.44 25.60 0.55
CA GLY A 292 20.35 25.19 1.64
C GLY A 292 20.55 23.68 1.75
N ARG A 293 19.74 22.87 1.08
CA ARG A 293 19.90 21.42 1.01
C ARG A 293 19.63 20.88 -0.39
N ASP A 294 20.47 19.95 -0.84
CA ASP A 294 20.22 19.17 -2.05
C ASP A 294 19.52 17.86 -1.70
N LEU A 295 18.60 17.41 -2.56
CA LEU A 295 17.95 16.11 -2.42
C LEU A 295 18.96 15.01 -2.76
N THR A 296 19.25 14.14 -1.82
CA THR A 296 20.13 12.98 -2.03
C THR A 296 19.42 11.93 -2.91
N LYS A 297 20.20 11.05 -3.53
CA LYS A 297 19.65 9.97 -4.37
C LYS A 297 18.78 9.02 -3.53
N GLU A 298 19.14 8.85 -2.27
CA GLU A 298 18.49 7.99 -1.30
C GLU A 298 17.14 8.58 -0.84
N GLU A 299 17.07 9.89 -0.60
CA GLU A 299 15.79 10.56 -0.30
C GLU A 299 14.82 10.46 -1.48
N ALA A 300 15.31 10.66 -2.71
CA ALA A 300 14.51 10.50 -3.92
C ALA A 300 14.00 9.05 -4.08
N TYR A 301 14.82 8.06 -3.74
CA TYR A 301 14.43 6.65 -3.76
C TYR A 301 13.32 6.34 -2.74
N ILE A 302 13.46 6.81 -1.49
CA ILE A 302 12.42 6.63 -0.47
C ILE A 302 11.14 7.38 -0.83
N GLN A 303 11.23 8.60 -1.38
CA GLN A 303 10.08 9.35 -1.86
C GLN A 303 9.33 8.62 -2.98
N LYS A 304 10.06 7.93 -3.88
CA LYS A 304 9.44 7.09 -4.91
C LYS A 304 8.74 5.87 -4.30
N LEU A 305 9.35 5.22 -3.31
CA LEU A 305 8.77 4.08 -2.63
C LEU A 305 7.46 4.47 -1.91
N ASP A 306 7.48 5.59 -1.20
CA ASP A 306 6.33 6.23 -0.52
C ASP A 306 5.18 6.53 -1.48
N GLY A 307 5.46 7.18 -2.63
CA GLY A 307 4.44 7.48 -3.64
C GLY A 307 3.79 6.26 -4.31
N SER A 308 4.38 5.07 -4.15
CA SER A 308 3.89 3.81 -4.74
C SER A 308 3.07 2.95 -3.77
N THR A 309 2.79 3.44 -2.55
CA THR A 309 2.10 2.66 -1.52
C THR A 309 1.15 3.49 -0.66
N GLY A 310 0.23 2.82 0.04
CA GLY A 310 -0.62 3.45 1.06
C GLY A 310 0.05 3.53 2.45
N ALA A 311 1.24 2.95 2.62
CA ALA A 311 2.08 3.16 3.79
C ALA A 311 2.79 4.53 3.70
N SER A 312 3.32 5.03 4.81
CA SER A 312 4.16 6.24 4.83
C SER A 312 5.62 5.87 5.05
N LEU A 313 6.50 6.35 4.20
CA LEU A 313 7.95 6.13 4.25
C LEU A 313 8.67 7.47 3.99
N LYS A 314 9.26 8.06 5.03
CA LYS A 314 9.94 9.36 4.93
C LYS A 314 11.40 9.25 5.33
N LEU A 315 12.26 9.94 4.59
CA LEU A 315 13.67 10.08 4.91
C LEU A 315 14.13 11.50 4.58
N THR A 316 14.94 12.06 5.46
CA THR A 316 15.65 13.31 5.29
C THR A 316 17.00 13.18 6.00
N VAL A 317 18.08 13.31 5.23
CA VAL A 317 19.45 13.35 5.72
C VAL A 317 19.73 14.77 6.20
N LEU A 318 20.05 14.89 7.49
CA LEU A 318 20.35 16.16 8.17
C LEU A 318 21.86 16.38 8.22
N ASN A 319 22.60 15.36 8.63
CA ASN A 319 24.06 15.36 8.73
C ASN A 319 24.60 13.98 8.36
N SER A 320 25.10 13.79 7.14
CA SER A 320 25.58 12.47 6.68
C SER A 320 26.74 11.92 7.52
N GLU A 321 27.51 12.78 8.17
CA GLU A 321 28.63 12.41 9.06
C GLU A 321 28.23 12.25 10.53
N GLY A 322 26.96 12.53 10.86
CA GLY A 322 26.41 12.38 12.20
C GLY A 322 26.46 10.93 12.67
N ARG A 323 26.74 10.73 13.96
CA ARG A 323 26.84 9.39 14.55
C ARG A 323 25.50 8.78 14.93
N ILE A 324 24.43 9.57 15.07
CA ILE A 324 23.13 9.10 15.56
C ILE A 324 22.15 8.94 14.41
N TRP A 325 21.81 7.70 14.08
CA TRP A 325 20.84 7.36 13.04
C TRP A 325 19.55 6.85 13.66
N THR A 326 18.42 7.23 13.06
CA THR A 326 17.09 6.85 13.54
C THR A 326 16.32 6.11 12.46
N MET A 327 15.68 5.01 12.86
CA MET A 327 14.74 4.24 12.05
C MET A 327 13.51 3.99 12.90
N VAL A 328 12.70 5.03 13.06
CA VAL A 328 11.57 5.05 14.00
C VAL A 328 10.26 4.84 13.26
N ALA A 329 9.37 3.99 13.80
CA ALA A 329 8.07 3.81 13.19
C ALA A 329 6.98 4.72 13.77
N GLY A 330 6.32 5.47 12.87
CA GLY A 330 5.27 6.44 13.17
C GLY A 330 5.76 7.89 13.16
N GLY A 331 5.06 8.76 12.43
CA GLY A 331 5.32 10.20 12.35
C GLY A 331 5.49 10.86 13.72
N GLY A 332 4.46 10.81 14.59
CA GLY A 332 4.56 11.39 15.94
C GLY A 332 5.68 10.80 16.80
N ALA A 333 5.92 9.49 16.72
CA ALA A 333 7.00 8.85 17.47
C ALA A 333 8.38 9.34 16.98
N SER A 334 8.60 9.41 15.67
CA SER A 334 9.87 9.89 15.09
C SER A 334 10.22 11.31 15.58
N VAL A 335 9.22 12.18 15.71
CA VAL A 335 9.38 13.54 16.25
C VAL A 335 9.78 13.47 17.73
N VAL A 336 9.10 12.65 18.54
CA VAL A 336 9.40 12.48 19.96
C VAL A 336 10.82 11.93 20.20
N TYR A 337 11.31 11.00 19.37
CA TYR A 337 12.71 10.54 19.46
C TYR A 337 13.70 11.64 19.08
N SER A 338 13.42 12.42 18.03
CA SER A 338 14.26 13.57 17.65
C SER A 338 14.30 14.64 18.74
N ASP A 339 13.15 14.94 19.36
CA ASP A 339 13.05 15.85 20.51
C ASP A 339 13.91 15.34 21.68
N ALA A 340 13.83 14.05 22.01
CA ALA A 340 14.62 13.47 23.08
C ALA A 340 16.13 13.55 22.79
N ILE A 341 16.58 13.27 21.57
CA ILE A 341 17.99 13.39 21.17
C ILE A 341 18.46 14.85 21.28
N ALA A 342 17.62 15.78 20.81
CA ALA A 342 17.91 17.21 20.86
C ALA A 342 17.95 17.76 22.30
N ALA A 343 17.01 17.33 23.16
CA ALA A 343 16.94 17.73 24.57
C ALA A 343 18.17 17.31 25.37
N HIS A 344 18.81 16.20 24.98
CA HIS A 344 20.07 15.74 25.58
C HIS A 344 21.33 16.40 24.96
N GLY A 345 21.18 17.38 24.07
CA GLY A 345 22.29 18.16 23.49
C GLY A 345 22.94 17.57 22.24
N PHE A 346 22.35 16.52 21.65
CA PHE A 346 22.95 15.79 20.53
C PHE A 346 22.32 16.11 19.16
N ALA A 347 21.60 17.23 19.03
CA ALA A 347 20.97 17.63 17.76
C ALA A 347 21.97 17.72 16.58
N HIS A 348 23.20 18.18 16.84
CA HIS A 348 24.26 18.31 15.82
C HIS A 348 24.82 16.96 15.33
N GLU A 349 24.65 15.88 16.10
CA GLU A 349 25.08 14.52 15.76
C GLU A 349 23.93 13.67 15.18
N LEU A 350 22.71 14.22 15.11
CA LEU A 350 21.55 13.55 14.50
C LEU A 350 21.71 13.54 12.98
N ALA A 351 21.87 12.35 12.42
CA ALA A 351 22.21 12.19 11.02
C ALA A 351 21.02 12.28 10.08
N ASN A 352 19.85 11.82 10.54
CA ASN A 352 18.64 11.79 9.74
C ASN A 352 17.39 12.04 10.58
N TYR A 353 16.37 12.59 9.92
CA TYR A 353 14.97 12.47 10.31
C TYR A 353 14.29 11.49 9.35
N GLY A 354 13.51 10.55 9.88
CA GLY A 354 12.76 9.62 9.05
C GLY A 354 11.74 8.82 9.85
N GLU A 355 10.73 8.34 9.14
CA GLU A 355 9.74 7.45 9.72
C GLU A 355 9.23 6.40 8.73
N TYR A 356 8.72 5.29 9.26
CA TYR A 356 7.92 4.33 8.51
C TYR A 356 6.62 3.99 9.26
N SER A 357 5.47 4.04 8.60
CA SER A 357 4.17 3.76 9.20
C SER A 357 3.10 3.39 8.17
N GLY A 358 1.84 3.22 8.58
CA GLY A 358 0.79 2.75 7.67
C GLY A 358 0.88 1.27 7.30
N ALA A 359 1.50 0.45 8.16
CA ALA A 359 1.70 -1.00 7.96
C ALA A 359 2.43 -1.37 6.64
N PRO A 360 3.68 -0.91 6.45
CA PRO A 360 4.46 -1.30 5.28
C PRO A 360 4.72 -2.81 5.27
N THR A 361 4.89 -3.35 4.07
CA THR A 361 5.25 -4.75 3.85
C THR A 361 6.68 -5.04 4.32
N GLU A 362 7.02 -6.32 4.48
CA GLU A 362 8.39 -6.77 4.76
C GLU A 362 9.38 -6.22 3.73
N GLY A 363 9.04 -6.31 2.43
CA GLY A 363 9.88 -5.84 1.33
C GLY A 363 10.12 -4.33 1.37
N GLN A 364 9.07 -3.53 1.60
CA GLN A 364 9.20 -2.07 1.74
C GLN A 364 10.06 -1.69 2.96
N THR A 365 9.83 -2.36 4.09
CA THR A 365 10.61 -2.10 5.30
C THR A 365 12.08 -2.47 5.10
N TYR A 366 12.36 -3.54 4.35
CA TYR A 366 13.71 -3.90 3.96
C TYR A 366 14.38 -2.82 3.10
N GLU A 367 13.73 -2.32 2.04
CA GLU A 367 14.33 -1.30 1.18
C GLU A 367 14.60 0.01 1.95
N TYR A 368 13.69 0.38 2.85
CA TYR A 368 13.87 1.51 3.76
C TYR A 368 15.07 1.30 4.70
N ALA A 369 15.11 0.16 5.39
CA ALA A 369 16.18 -0.18 6.33
C ALA A 369 17.54 -0.30 5.64
N LYS A 370 17.58 -0.95 4.48
CA LYS A 370 18.77 -1.06 3.63
C LYS A 370 19.33 0.31 3.29
N THR A 371 18.48 1.26 2.90
CA THR A 371 18.90 2.62 2.54
C THR A 371 19.56 3.34 3.73
N ILE A 372 18.97 3.25 4.92
CA ILE A 372 19.55 3.86 6.14
C ILE A 372 20.87 3.19 6.53
N VAL A 373 20.91 1.86 6.52
CA VAL A 373 22.10 1.10 6.92
C VAL A 373 23.25 1.32 5.94
N ASP A 374 22.95 1.43 4.65
CA ASP A 374 23.92 1.82 3.63
C ASP A 374 24.49 3.21 3.94
N LEU A 375 23.63 4.22 4.07
CA LEU A 375 24.06 5.60 4.35
C LEU A 375 24.92 5.71 5.61
N MET A 376 24.52 5.06 6.71
CA MET A 376 25.26 5.15 7.97
C MET A 376 26.61 4.44 7.94
N THR A 377 26.83 3.50 7.01
CA THR A 377 28.08 2.74 6.86
C THR A 377 28.96 3.27 5.72
N ARG A 378 28.70 4.48 5.24
CA ARG A 378 29.60 5.23 4.35
C ARG A 378 30.64 6.03 5.15
N GLY A 379 31.71 6.40 4.48
CA GLY A 379 32.77 7.27 5.01
C GLY A 379 33.86 6.50 5.76
N LYS A 380 34.66 7.24 6.53
CA LYS A 380 35.70 6.63 7.39
C LYS A 380 35.05 6.20 8.72
N PRO A 381 35.34 4.99 9.22
CA PRO A 381 34.91 4.57 10.55
C PRO A 381 35.34 5.56 11.63
N ARG A 382 34.43 5.87 12.54
CA ARG A 382 34.71 6.75 13.68
C ARG A 382 35.20 5.95 14.89
N SER A 383 36.06 6.56 15.70
CA SER A 383 36.58 5.93 16.92
C SER A 383 35.55 5.83 18.05
N ASP A 384 34.54 6.71 18.05
CA ASP A 384 33.41 6.73 18.99
C ASP A 384 32.18 5.96 18.47
N GLY A 385 32.34 5.25 17.35
CA GLY A 385 31.30 4.44 16.70
C GLY A 385 30.08 5.25 16.24
N LYS A 386 29.07 4.53 15.75
CA LYS A 386 27.76 5.11 15.40
C LYS A 386 26.64 4.39 16.17
N ILE A 387 25.48 5.02 16.25
CA ILE A 387 24.30 4.53 16.97
C ILE A 387 23.15 4.43 15.96
N LEU A 388 22.43 3.30 15.98
CA LEU A 388 21.17 3.12 15.28
C LEU A 388 20.03 2.91 16.27
N ILE A 389 19.09 3.84 16.30
CA ILE A 389 17.88 3.77 17.13
C ILE A 389 16.71 3.26 16.28
N ILE A 390 16.30 2.01 16.54
CA ILE A 390 15.15 1.37 15.91
C ILE A 390 13.97 1.45 16.88
N GLY A 391 13.28 2.60 16.85
CA GLY A 391 12.31 2.98 17.87
C GLY A 391 10.85 2.98 17.43
N GLY A 392 9.99 3.36 18.37
CA GLY A 392 8.66 3.90 18.11
C GLY A 392 7.61 3.51 19.15
N GLY A 393 6.43 4.11 19.02
CA GLY A 393 5.31 3.86 19.92
C GLY A 393 4.71 2.46 19.76
N ILE A 394 3.76 2.11 20.64
CA ILE A 394 2.98 0.88 20.52
C ILE A 394 2.07 0.96 19.28
N ALA A 395 2.34 0.13 18.28
CA ALA A 395 1.56 0.15 17.04
C ALA A 395 0.11 -0.32 17.24
N ASN A 396 -0.82 0.26 16.48
CA ASN A 396 -2.21 -0.18 16.45
C ASN A 396 -2.41 -1.36 15.48
N PHE A 397 -1.92 -1.25 14.24
CA PHE A 397 -2.15 -2.26 13.19
C PHE A 397 -0.90 -2.69 12.42
N THR A 398 0.21 -1.96 12.56
CA THR A 398 1.47 -2.36 11.93
C THR A 398 2.00 -3.64 12.59
N ASN A 399 2.16 -4.69 11.79
CA ASN A 399 2.73 -5.96 12.23
C ASN A 399 4.24 -5.82 12.49
N VAL A 400 4.62 -5.85 13.76
CA VAL A 400 6.01 -5.65 14.20
C VAL A 400 6.90 -6.81 13.74
N ALA A 401 6.42 -8.05 13.77
CA ALA A 401 7.18 -9.20 13.29
C ALA A 401 7.52 -9.09 11.80
N SER A 402 6.54 -8.70 10.96
CA SER A 402 6.74 -8.52 9.51
C SER A 402 7.74 -7.41 9.20
N THR A 403 7.57 -6.24 9.82
CA THR A 403 8.49 -5.11 9.61
C THR A 403 9.89 -5.43 10.12
N PHE A 404 10.03 -6.09 11.27
CA PHE A 404 11.33 -6.48 11.80
C PHE A 404 12.02 -7.56 10.97
N LYS A 405 11.30 -8.46 10.30
CA LYS A 405 11.91 -9.39 9.32
C LYS A 405 12.63 -8.63 8.19
N GLY A 406 12.02 -7.58 7.66
CA GLY A 406 12.63 -6.72 6.65
C GLY A 406 13.88 -6.00 7.17
N ILE A 407 13.81 -5.44 8.38
CA ILE A 407 14.96 -4.80 9.06
C ILE A 407 16.09 -5.79 9.29
N ILE A 408 15.78 -6.96 9.85
CA ILE A 408 16.76 -8.02 10.13
C ILE A 408 17.45 -8.47 8.84
N ARG A 409 16.71 -8.57 7.73
CA ARG A 409 17.28 -8.89 6.41
C ARG A 409 18.31 -7.86 5.98
N ALA A 410 18.01 -6.56 6.08
CA ALA A 410 18.93 -5.49 5.75
C ALA A 410 20.17 -5.49 6.66
N LEU A 411 19.99 -5.66 7.99
CA LEU A 411 21.10 -5.73 8.93
C LEU A 411 22.04 -6.91 8.63
N LYS A 412 21.49 -8.09 8.28
CA LYS A 412 22.29 -9.26 7.89
C LYS A 412 23.12 -9.03 6.64
N GLU A 413 22.56 -8.38 5.62
CA GLU A 413 23.26 -8.04 4.37
C GLU A 413 24.45 -7.09 4.63
N TYR A 414 24.29 -6.15 5.56
CA TYR A 414 25.29 -5.14 5.90
C TYR A 414 26.14 -5.49 7.14
N LYS A 415 26.21 -6.77 7.53
CA LYS A 415 26.96 -7.23 8.70
C LYS A 415 28.41 -6.71 8.73
N GLY A 416 29.16 -6.89 7.64
CA GLY A 416 30.56 -6.46 7.55
C GLY A 416 30.74 -4.95 7.77
N PRO A 417 30.06 -4.09 6.98
CA PRO A 417 30.09 -2.64 7.15
C PRO A 417 29.66 -2.15 8.54
N LEU A 418 28.65 -2.76 9.16
CA LEU A 418 28.19 -2.42 10.51
C LEU A 418 29.26 -2.67 11.57
N ILE A 419 29.96 -3.81 11.50
CA ILE A 419 31.09 -4.13 12.39
C ILE A 419 32.23 -3.12 12.18
N ALA A 420 32.58 -2.84 10.91
CA ALA A 420 33.66 -1.92 10.58
C ALA A 420 33.43 -0.51 11.14
N HIS A 421 32.18 -0.05 11.19
CA HIS A 421 31.80 1.26 11.72
C HIS A 421 31.47 1.27 13.22
N GLN A 422 31.66 0.14 13.93
CA GLN A 422 31.36 -0.02 15.35
C GLN A 422 29.95 0.45 15.71
N VAL A 423 28.96 0.04 14.90
CA VAL A 423 27.57 0.45 15.10
C VAL A 423 27.00 -0.23 16.34
N ARG A 424 26.31 0.52 17.21
CA ARG A 424 25.50 -0.01 18.31
C ARG A 424 24.01 0.20 18.01
N ILE A 425 23.19 -0.81 18.24
CA ILE A 425 21.78 -0.82 17.88
C ILE A 425 20.90 -0.86 19.13
N PHE A 426 19.95 0.07 19.23
CA PHE A 426 19.00 0.16 20.33
C PHE A 426 17.58 0.06 19.80
N VAL A 427 16.80 -0.87 20.33
CA VAL A 427 15.48 -1.24 19.80
C VAL A 427 14.42 -1.09 20.87
N ARG A 428 13.34 -0.34 20.60
CA ARG A 428 12.14 -0.30 21.45
C ARG A 428 10.90 -0.31 20.59
N ARG A 429 10.04 -1.32 20.76
CA ARG A 429 8.80 -1.42 19.99
C ARG A 429 7.71 -2.22 20.71
N GLY A 430 6.45 -1.84 20.47
CA GLY A 430 5.26 -2.60 20.84
C GLY A 430 4.23 -2.62 19.71
N GLY A 431 3.14 -3.38 19.88
CA GLY A 431 2.04 -3.52 18.92
C GLY A 431 1.91 -4.94 18.35
N PRO A 432 1.11 -5.16 17.31
CA PRO A 432 0.81 -6.51 16.80
C PRO A 432 2.05 -7.37 16.56
N ASN A 433 2.10 -8.55 17.18
CA ASN A 433 3.17 -9.55 17.09
C ASN A 433 4.57 -9.03 17.48
N TYR A 434 4.67 -8.05 18.38
CA TYR A 434 5.96 -7.48 18.79
C TYR A 434 6.88 -8.50 19.47
N GLN A 435 6.33 -9.46 20.21
CA GLN A 435 7.12 -10.46 20.94
C GLN A 435 8.03 -11.26 19.99
N GLU A 436 7.51 -11.64 18.82
CA GLU A 436 8.29 -12.35 17.79
C GLU A 436 9.34 -11.46 17.15
N GLY A 437 8.98 -10.23 16.81
CA GLY A 437 9.92 -9.26 16.23
C GLY A 437 11.09 -9.00 17.18
N LEU A 438 10.80 -8.71 18.46
CA LEU A 438 11.82 -8.48 19.48
C LEU A 438 12.67 -9.73 19.73
N LYS A 439 12.05 -10.92 19.78
CA LYS A 439 12.78 -12.20 19.91
C LYS A 439 13.75 -12.40 18.75
N ALA A 440 13.32 -12.19 17.51
CA ALA A 440 14.15 -12.31 16.33
C ALA A 440 15.31 -11.29 16.33
N MET A 441 15.08 -10.08 16.83
CA MET A 441 16.10 -9.05 16.97
C MET A 441 17.15 -9.37 18.05
N ARG A 442 16.73 -10.00 19.17
CA ARG A 442 17.66 -10.50 20.20
C ARG A 442 18.56 -11.60 19.64
N LEU A 443 17.98 -12.58 18.94
CA LEU A 443 18.73 -13.66 18.28
C LEU A 443 19.68 -13.13 17.20
N LEU A 444 19.31 -12.04 16.52
CA LEU A 444 20.21 -11.37 15.59
C LEU A 444 21.47 -10.84 16.30
N GLY A 445 21.34 -10.30 17.52
CA GLY A 445 22.45 -9.79 18.31
C GLY A 445 23.55 -10.83 18.58
N GLU A 446 23.16 -12.10 18.72
CA GLU A 446 24.10 -13.23 18.93
C GLU A 446 24.96 -13.53 17.69
N SER A 447 24.49 -13.17 16.49
CA SER A 447 25.13 -13.56 15.23
C SER A 447 25.62 -12.40 14.37
N LEU A 448 25.13 -11.17 14.59
CA LEU A 448 25.47 -10.00 13.78
C LEU A 448 26.88 -9.47 14.08
N GLY A 449 27.38 -9.63 15.31
CA GLY A 449 28.72 -9.18 15.71
C GLY A 449 28.80 -7.70 16.10
N VAL A 450 27.66 -7.05 16.33
CA VAL A 450 27.52 -5.69 16.87
C VAL A 450 26.59 -5.69 18.08
N GLU A 451 26.73 -4.72 18.98
CA GLU A 451 25.85 -4.61 20.15
C GLU A 451 24.40 -4.33 19.73
N ILE A 452 23.46 -5.16 20.19
CA ILE A 452 22.02 -4.92 20.03
C ILE A 452 21.34 -5.01 21.39
N LYS A 453 20.70 -3.92 21.83
CA LYS A 453 19.87 -3.86 23.04
C LYS A 453 18.40 -3.75 22.69
N VAL A 454 17.58 -4.69 23.17
CA VAL A 454 16.18 -4.86 22.73
C VAL A 454 15.19 -4.74 23.90
N TYR A 455 14.31 -3.75 23.81
CA TYR A 455 13.33 -3.36 24.81
C TYR A 455 11.89 -3.46 24.27
N GLY A 456 10.94 -3.78 25.16
CA GLY A 456 9.52 -3.90 24.84
C GLY A 456 8.70 -2.65 25.21
N PRO A 457 7.35 -2.77 25.17
CA PRO A 457 6.44 -1.70 25.60
C PRO A 457 6.51 -1.40 27.10
N ASP A 458 7.13 -2.30 27.87
CA ASP A 458 7.44 -2.16 29.30
C ASP A 458 8.47 -1.07 29.60
N THR A 459 9.24 -0.68 28.58
CA THR A 459 10.17 0.43 28.64
C THR A 459 9.53 1.68 28.03
N HIS A 460 9.66 2.83 28.70
CA HIS A 460 9.18 4.12 28.19
C HIS A 460 9.75 4.39 26.78
N ILE A 461 8.93 4.96 25.89
CA ILE A 461 9.25 5.13 24.47
C ILE A 461 10.65 5.73 24.22
N THR A 462 11.01 6.82 24.89
CA THR A 462 12.30 7.49 24.70
C THR A 462 13.40 7.04 25.64
N ALA A 463 13.16 6.09 26.56
CA ALA A 463 14.18 5.68 27.54
C ALA A 463 15.43 5.05 26.91
N ILE A 464 15.33 4.53 25.68
CA ILE A 464 16.49 4.01 24.95
C ILE A 464 17.41 5.11 24.40
N VAL A 465 16.97 6.37 24.32
CA VAL A 465 17.78 7.49 23.84
C VAL A 465 18.94 7.80 24.79
N PRO A 466 18.73 8.13 26.08
CA PRO A 466 19.84 8.37 27.00
C PRO A 466 20.74 7.14 27.18
N LEU A 467 20.16 5.92 27.12
CA LEU A 467 20.93 4.67 27.13
C LEU A 467 21.86 4.54 25.93
N ALA A 468 21.41 4.94 24.74
CA ALA A 468 22.21 4.90 23.52
C ALA A 468 23.31 5.97 23.51
N LEU A 469 23.04 7.12 24.13
CA LEU A 469 23.97 8.24 24.25
C LEU A 469 24.95 8.11 25.42
N ASP A 470 24.91 6.99 26.15
CA ASP A 470 25.73 6.71 27.35
C ASP A 470 25.57 7.77 28.46
N ILE A 471 24.38 8.38 28.56
CA ILE A 471 24.07 9.40 29.56
C ILE A 471 23.66 8.70 30.85
N LYS A 472 24.48 8.88 31.90
CA LYS A 472 24.23 8.36 33.25
C LYS A 472 23.17 9.19 33.99
N ALA A 473 21.95 9.28 33.45
CA ALA A 473 20.82 9.79 34.19
C ALA A 473 20.02 8.60 34.73
N ALA A 474 19.97 8.46 36.06
CA ALA A 474 19.01 7.55 36.66
C ALA A 474 17.60 8.08 36.33
N PRO A 475 16.67 7.26 35.81
CA PRO A 475 15.29 7.69 35.65
C PRO A 475 14.76 8.11 37.02
N LYS A 476 14.25 9.35 37.15
CA LYS A 476 13.73 9.89 38.43
C LYS A 476 12.63 9.01 39.02
N ASN A 477 11.95 8.20 38.21
CA ASN A 477 11.12 7.06 38.58
C ASN A 477 10.97 6.10 37.38
N PRO A 478 11.50 4.86 37.40
CA PRO A 478 11.26 3.92 36.32
C PRO A 478 9.77 3.51 36.29
N LEU A 479 9.10 3.79 35.17
CA LEU A 479 7.79 3.20 34.87
C LEU A 479 8.04 1.74 34.50
N HIS A 480 7.69 0.83 35.39
CA HIS A 480 7.62 -0.59 35.07
C HIS A 480 6.20 -0.90 34.61
N SER A 481 6.00 -1.29 33.35
CA SER A 481 4.72 -1.90 33.00
C SER A 481 4.59 -3.23 33.73
N VAL A 482 3.34 -3.64 33.99
CA VAL A 482 3.08 -5.01 34.42
C VAL A 482 3.57 -5.95 33.31
N PRO A 483 4.36 -7.00 33.60
CA PRO A 483 4.71 -7.99 32.60
C PRO A 483 3.42 -8.55 31.99
N PRO A 484 3.38 -8.84 30.67
CA PRO A 484 2.19 -9.42 30.06
C PRO A 484 1.82 -10.66 30.87
N THR A 485 0.64 -10.64 31.49
CA THR A 485 0.06 -11.84 32.07
C THR A 485 -0.04 -12.84 30.93
N ALA A 486 0.70 -13.94 31.02
CA ALA A 486 0.41 -15.10 30.19
C ALA A 486 -1.09 -15.35 30.33
N PRO A 487 -1.85 -15.49 29.22
CA PRO A 487 -3.27 -15.80 29.33
C PRO A 487 -3.37 -17.06 30.19
N GLY A 488 -3.91 -16.90 31.39
CA GLY A 488 -4.12 -17.99 32.32
C GLY A 488 -4.96 -19.01 31.58
N SER A 489 -4.46 -20.24 31.51
CA SER A 489 -5.25 -21.36 31.01
C SER A 489 -6.59 -21.35 31.76
N PRO A 490 -7.73 -21.51 31.07
CA PRO A 490 -9.02 -21.53 31.73
C PRO A 490 -8.98 -22.56 32.87
N LYS A 491 -9.42 -22.17 34.08
CA LYS A 491 -9.76 -23.15 35.10
C LYS A 491 -10.92 -23.97 34.53
N ALA A 492 -10.66 -25.25 34.25
CA ALA A 492 -11.67 -26.17 33.73
C ALA A 492 -12.87 -26.20 34.69
N SER A 493 -14.03 -25.72 34.23
CA SER A 493 -15.30 -26.08 34.85
C SER A 493 -15.63 -27.52 34.42
N SER A 494 -15.63 -28.41 35.40
CA SER A 494 -15.96 -29.82 35.24
C SER A 494 -17.47 -30.01 35.05
N GLN A 495 -18.01 -29.70 33.87
CA GLN A 495 -19.29 -30.25 33.42
C GLN A 495 -19.20 -30.57 31.93
N GLY A 496 -19.04 -31.86 31.61
CA GLY A 496 -19.06 -32.35 30.24
C GLY A 496 -20.50 -32.32 29.70
N PRO A 497 -20.74 -31.90 28.44
CA PRO A 497 -22.06 -32.00 27.85
C PRO A 497 -22.29 -33.43 27.37
N ALA A 498 -23.47 -33.97 27.70
CA ALA A 498 -23.97 -35.22 27.14
C ALA A 498 -24.24 -35.02 25.64
N TYR A 499 -23.67 -35.88 24.80
CA TYR A 499 -23.93 -35.91 23.37
C TYR A 499 -25.23 -36.67 23.08
N SER A 500 -26.18 -36.02 22.41
CA SER A 500 -27.30 -36.67 21.72
C SER A 500 -27.17 -36.47 20.21
N GLU A 501 -27.47 -37.51 19.43
CA GLU A 501 -27.35 -37.53 17.97
C GLU A 501 -28.25 -36.49 17.26
N PRO A 502 -27.84 -35.90 16.12
CA PRO A 502 -28.60 -34.85 15.45
C PRO A 502 -29.57 -35.40 14.40
N GLY A 503 -30.87 -35.16 14.61
CA GLY A 503 -31.89 -35.21 13.57
C GLY A 503 -31.87 -33.94 12.71
N VAL A 504 -32.07 -34.08 11.40
CA VAL A 504 -32.16 -32.96 10.45
C VAL A 504 -33.46 -32.16 10.72
N GLY A 505 -33.33 -30.86 11.00
CA GLY A 505 -34.44 -29.97 11.33
C GLY A 505 -35.36 -29.63 10.15
N SER A 506 -36.62 -29.32 10.46
CA SER A 506 -37.67 -28.89 9.52
C SER A 506 -37.50 -27.43 9.08
N ILE A 507 -37.92 -27.13 7.84
CA ILE A 507 -37.91 -25.78 7.25
C ILE A 507 -39.16 -25.01 7.73
N GLN A 508 -38.98 -23.78 8.21
CA GLN A 508 -40.09 -22.89 8.60
C GLN A 508 -40.70 -22.18 7.38
N GLU A 509 -41.89 -21.59 7.53
CA GLU A 509 -42.64 -20.95 6.43
C GLU A 509 -41.91 -19.75 5.77
N ASP A 510 -40.91 -19.17 6.44
CA ASP A 510 -40.04 -18.09 5.94
C ASP A 510 -38.80 -18.59 5.18
N GLY A 511 -38.60 -19.90 5.12
CA GLY A 511 -37.44 -20.53 4.47
C GLY A 511 -36.20 -20.67 5.38
N GLU A 512 -36.28 -20.28 6.66
CA GLU A 512 -35.18 -20.49 7.61
C GLU A 512 -35.02 -21.97 7.96
N ARG A 513 -33.75 -22.40 7.99
CA ARG A 513 -33.34 -23.79 8.24
C ARG A 513 -32.59 -23.84 9.57
N VAL A 514 -33.31 -24.01 10.66
CA VAL A 514 -32.69 -24.16 11.98
C VAL A 514 -32.09 -25.56 12.09
N GLN A 515 -30.75 -25.66 12.00
CA GLN A 515 -30.06 -26.89 12.43
C GLN A 515 -30.03 -26.90 13.96
N ALA A 516 -30.42 -28.00 14.58
CA ALA A 516 -30.55 -28.14 16.03
C ALA A 516 -29.24 -27.94 16.83
N ASN A 517 -28.12 -27.65 16.17
CA ASN A 517 -26.79 -27.45 16.75
C ASN A 517 -26.00 -26.27 16.15
N ASP A 518 -26.63 -25.37 15.38
CA ASP A 518 -25.88 -24.21 14.89
C ASP A 518 -25.62 -23.24 16.05
N GLN A 519 -24.38 -23.16 16.53
CA GLN A 519 -23.97 -22.32 17.66
C GLN A 519 -23.77 -20.84 17.26
N ILE A 520 -24.39 -20.41 16.15
CA ILE A 520 -24.29 -19.04 15.63
C ILE A 520 -25.11 -18.10 16.51
N VAL A 521 -24.48 -17.02 16.94
CA VAL A 521 -25.16 -15.96 17.69
C VAL A 521 -25.72 -14.94 16.72
N HIS A 522 -27.03 -14.71 16.83
CA HIS A 522 -27.77 -13.67 16.12
C HIS A 522 -28.05 -12.50 17.06
N PHE A 523 -28.11 -11.29 16.50
CA PHE A 523 -28.38 -10.06 17.23
C PHE A 523 -29.48 -9.30 16.50
N ASP A 524 -30.54 -8.97 17.23
CA ASP A 524 -31.66 -8.20 16.69
C ASP A 524 -31.28 -6.72 16.54
N THR A 525 -31.92 -6.06 15.57
CA THR A 525 -31.85 -4.62 15.39
C THR A 525 -32.64 -3.94 16.50
N VAL A 526 -31.98 -3.13 17.33
CA VAL A 526 -32.62 -2.43 18.47
C VAL A 526 -32.72 -0.94 18.16
N ASP A 527 -33.87 -0.34 18.47
CA ASP A 527 -34.06 1.11 18.31
C ASP A 527 -33.09 1.91 19.19
N GLN A 528 -32.44 2.91 18.60
CA GLN A 528 -31.47 3.72 19.32
C GLN A 528 -32.12 4.60 20.39
N THR A 529 -31.55 4.59 21.59
CA THR A 529 -31.82 5.59 22.62
C THR A 529 -31.12 6.91 22.28
N ALA A 530 -31.81 8.04 22.44
CA ALA A 530 -31.22 9.36 22.22
C ALA A 530 -30.00 9.59 23.13
N ARG A 531 -28.84 9.95 22.54
CA ARG A 531 -27.59 10.27 23.27
C ARG A 531 -27.29 11.78 23.25
N PRO A 532 -26.74 12.35 24.33
CA PRO A 532 -26.27 13.75 24.33
C PRO A 532 -25.23 14.01 23.24
N ALA A 533 -25.23 15.21 22.64
CA ALA A 533 -24.32 15.55 21.54
C ALA A 533 -22.82 15.47 21.92
N TYR A 534 -22.47 15.70 23.19
CA TYR A 534 -21.09 15.56 23.67
C TYR A 534 -20.63 14.10 23.78
N ARG A 535 -21.55 13.14 23.71
CA ARG A 535 -21.33 11.70 23.86
C ARG A 535 -21.69 10.96 22.56
N PRO A 536 -20.85 11.04 21.50
CA PRO A 536 -21.12 10.38 20.23
C PRO A 536 -21.11 8.86 20.34
N PHE A 537 -20.29 8.32 21.26
CA PHE A 537 -20.11 6.87 21.46
C PHE A 537 -20.50 6.45 22.88
N ASP A 538 -21.14 5.30 22.98
CA ASP A 538 -21.54 4.58 24.20
C ASP A 538 -21.63 3.06 23.93
N ALA A 539 -22.13 2.29 24.90
CA ALA A 539 -22.22 0.83 24.78
C ALA A 539 -23.30 0.33 23.79
N THR A 540 -24.19 1.20 23.30
CA THR A 540 -25.24 0.86 22.32
C THR A 540 -24.87 1.31 20.90
N THR A 541 -23.69 1.92 20.71
CA THR A 541 -23.22 2.40 19.41
C THR A 541 -23.05 1.26 18.40
N ARG A 542 -23.71 1.38 17.24
CA ARG A 542 -23.63 0.42 16.13
C ARG A 542 -23.07 1.13 14.90
N SER A 543 -22.30 0.39 14.10
CA SER A 543 -21.51 0.96 13.02
C SER A 543 -21.53 0.14 11.74
N PHE A 544 -21.40 0.83 10.62
CA PHE A 544 -20.98 0.23 9.36
C PHE A 544 -19.47 0.29 9.22
N VAL A 545 -18.88 -0.75 8.61
CA VAL A 545 -17.49 -0.71 8.15
C VAL A 545 -17.48 -0.66 6.63
N TYR A 546 -16.99 0.44 6.06
CA TYR A 546 -16.85 0.59 4.61
C TYR A 546 -15.48 0.03 4.18
N GLY A 547 -15.50 -1.03 3.39
CA GLY A 547 -14.35 -1.84 3.00
C GLY A 547 -14.30 -3.21 3.68
N LEU A 548 -13.70 -4.20 3.02
CA LEU A 548 -13.60 -5.57 3.54
C LEU A 548 -12.41 -5.69 4.52
N GLN A 549 -12.67 -5.44 5.81
CA GLN A 549 -11.63 -5.36 6.86
C GLN A 549 -11.83 -6.39 7.99
N PRO A 550 -11.74 -7.70 7.71
CA PRO A 550 -12.11 -8.74 8.67
C PRO A 550 -11.28 -8.70 9.96
N ARG A 551 -9.98 -8.35 9.89
CA ARG A 551 -9.14 -8.27 11.10
C ARG A 551 -9.53 -7.09 12.00
N ALA A 552 -9.85 -5.94 11.42
CA ALA A 552 -10.28 -4.77 12.18
C ALA A 552 -11.64 -5.03 12.83
N ILE A 553 -12.57 -5.63 12.08
CA ILE A 553 -13.91 -5.99 12.56
C ILE A 553 -13.81 -7.02 13.69
N GLN A 554 -13.03 -8.09 13.52
CA GLN A 554 -12.83 -9.05 14.60
C GLN A 554 -12.23 -8.39 15.85
N GLY A 555 -11.25 -7.50 15.69
CA GLY A 555 -10.68 -6.74 16.81
C GLY A 555 -11.64 -5.75 17.48
N MET A 556 -12.65 -5.26 16.76
CA MET A 556 -13.76 -4.49 17.34
C MET A 556 -14.70 -5.40 18.13
N LEU A 557 -15.10 -6.56 17.58
CA LEU A 557 -15.95 -7.55 18.25
C LEU A 557 -15.30 -8.13 19.51
N ASP A 558 -13.99 -8.43 19.47
CA ASP A 558 -13.24 -8.90 20.63
C ASP A 558 -13.19 -7.84 21.74
N PHE A 559 -13.02 -6.57 21.35
CA PHE A 559 -13.08 -5.44 22.26
C PHE A 559 -14.48 -5.30 22.88
N ASP A 560 -15.54 -5.37 22.07
CA ASP A 560 -16.92 -5.28 22.50
C ASP A 560 -17.27 -6.37 23.52
N TYR A 561 -16.88 -7.62 23.23
CA TYR A 561 -17.06 -8.75 24.14
C TYR A 561 -16.30 -8.56 25.45
N SER A 562 -15.04 -8.10 25.38
CA SER A 562 -14.23 -7.81 26.57
C SER A 562 -14.79 -6.67 27.41
N CYS A 563 -15.49 -5.71 26.77
CA CYS A 563 -16.21 -4.65 27.44
C CYS A 563 -17.52 -5.11 28.09
N GLY A 564 -17.98 -6.34 27.81
CA GLY A 564 -19.26 -6.86 28.29
C GLY A 564 -20.46 -6.22 27.59
N ARG A 565 -20.31 -5.84 26.30
CA ARG A 565 -21.43 -5.33 25.52
C ARG A 565 -22.43 -6.45 25.21
N GLU A 566 -23.69 -6.06 25.02
CA GLU A 566 -24.77 -6.99 24.69
C GLU A 566 -24.79 -7.35 23.19
N ALA A 567 -24.37 -6.43 22.33
CA ALA A 567 -24.33 -6.61 20.89
C ALA A 567 -22.99 -6.13 20.28
N PRO A 568 -22.59 -6.67 19.12
CA PRO A 568 -21.43 -6.20 18.37
C PRO A 568 -21.56 -4.72 18.00
N SER A 569 -20.44 -4.02 17.98
CA SER A 569 -20.36 -2.66 17.45
C SER A 569 -20.56 -2.57 15.94
N VAL A 570 -20.31 -3.65 15.21
CA VAL A 570 -20.42 -3.69 13.75
C VAL A 570 -21.73 -4.35 13.36
N ALA A 571 -22.60 -3.59 12.69
CA ALA A 571 -23.89 -4.08 12.20
C ALA A 571 -23.74 -4.75 10.81
N ALA A 572 -22.96 -4.12 9.93
CA ALA A 572 -22.70 -4.64 8.59
C ALA A 572 -21.43 -4.06 7.96
N MET A 573 -21.03 -4.65 6.84
CA MET A 573 -19.96 -4.14 5.98
C MET A 573 -20.53 -3.63 4.66
N ILE A 574 -19.88 -2.61 4.11
CA ILE A 574 -20.17 -2.07 2.78
C ILE A 574 -18.94 -2.29 1.90
N TYR A 575 -19.06 -3.14 0.89
CA TYR A 575 -18.00 -3.47 -0.05
C TYR A 575 -18.55 -3.45 -1.48
N PRO A 576 -18.31 -2.37 -2.26
CA PRO A 576 -18.90 -2.21 -3.59
C PRO A 576 -18.46 -3.24 -4.63
N PHE A 577 -17.40 -3.99 -4.36
CA PHE A 577 -16.83 -4.95 -5.29
C PHE A 577 -17.31 -6.37 -4.94
N GLY A 578 -18.06 -7.01 -5.84
CA GLY A 578 -18.58 -8.36 -5.64
C GLY A 578 -20.08 -8.40 -5.35
N GLY A 579 -20.59 -9.57 -4.98
CA GLY A 579 -22.00 -9.76 -4.66
C GLY A 579 -22.29 -9.70 -3.16
N HIS A 580 -23.57 -9.62 -2.82
CA HIS A 580 -24.04 -9.81 -1.45
C HIS A 580 -23.59 -11.17 -0.92
N HIS A 581 -22.99 -11.16 0.25
CA HIS A 581 -22.59 -12.37 0.96
C HIS A 581 -22.60 -12.10 2.45
N ILE A 582 -22.34 -13.15 3.22
CA ILE A 582 -22.24 -13.10 4.67
C ILE A 582 -20.81 -13.46 5.04
N GLN A 583 -20.21 -12.72 5.97
CA GLN A 583 -18.89 -13.02 6.50
C GLN A 583 -18.99 -13.50 7.94
N LYS A 584 -18.23 -14.55 8.24
CA LYS A 584 -18.17 -15.19 9.55
C LYS A 584 -17.14 -14.48 10.45
N PHE A 585 -17.53 -14.27 11.70
CA PHE A 585 -16.73 -13.68 12.78
C PHE A 585 -16.94 -14.46 14.09
N TYR A 586 -16.19 -14.10 15.12
CA TYR A 586 -16.37 -14.63 16.48
C TYR A 586 -16.95 -13.58 17.43
N TRP A 587 -17.86 -14.03 18.30
CA TRP A 587 -18.34 -13.32 19.49
C TRP A 587 -17.97 -14.13 20.73
N GLY A 588 -16.82 -13.81 21.33
CA GLY A 588 -16.20 -14.64 22.35
C GLY A 588 -15.76 -15.99 21.76
N THR A 589 -16.42 -17.08 22.16
CA THR A 589 -16.13 -18.44 21.66
C THR A 589 -17.10 -18.93 20.60
N LYS A 590 -18.16 -18.17 20.32
CA LYS A 590 -19.21 -18.54 19.35
C LYS A 590 -19.00 -17.83 18.03
N GLU A 591 -19.48 -18.43 16.95
CA GLU A 591 -19.47 -17.78 15.64
C GLU A 591 -20.65 -16.80 15.52
N THR A 592 -20.48 -15.74 14.73
CA THR A 592 -21.54 -14.81 14.34
C THR A 592 -21.36 -14.44 12.86
N LEU A 593 -22.44 -13.98 12.25
CA LEU A 593 -22.52 -13.72 10.82
C LEU A 593 -22.86 -12.25 10.59
N LEU A 594 -22.00 -11.52 9.87
CA LEU A 594 -22.24 -10.13 9.50
C LEU A 594 -22.49 -10.01 7.98
N PRO A 595 -23.55 -9.31 7.55
CA PRO A 595 -23.87 -9.15 6.14
C PRO A 595 -22.91 -8.18 5.44
N VAL A 596 -22.67 -8.43 4.16
CA VAL A 596 -21.88 -7.57 3.27
C VAL A 596 -22.80 -7.01 2.18
N TYR A 597 -22.90 -5.69 2.13
CA TYR A 597 -23.69 -4.97 1.13
C TYR A 597 -22.81 -4.31 0.08
N THR A 598 -23.35 -4.13 -1.11
CA THR A 598 -22.66 -3.47 -2.23
C THR A 598 -22.92 -1.95 -2.28
N SER A 599 -24.00 -1.47 -1.64
CA SER A 599 -24.35 -0.04 -1.57
C SER A 599 -24.56 0.44 -0.13
N VAL A 600 -24.33 1.73 0.11
CA VAL A 600 -24.61 2.36 1.42
C VAL A 600 -26.12 2.40 1.67
N GLU A 601 -26.91 2.64 0.62
CA GLU A 601 -28.37 2.72 0.70
C GLU A 601 -29.00 1.45 1.27
N GLU A 602 -28.61 0.28 0.77
CA GLU A 602 -29.19 -0.98 1.25
C GLU A 602 -28.77 -1.28 2.70
N ALA A 603 -27.51 -1.01 3.04
CA ALA A 603 -27.01 -1.19 4.40
C ALA A 603 -27.76 -0.29 5.40
N ALA A 604 -27.90 1.01 5.08
CA ALA A 604 -28.61 1.98 5.90
C ALA A 604 -30.09 1.59 6.08
N LYS A 605 -30.76 1.16 5.00
CA LYS A 605 -32.15 0.73 5.04
C LYS A 605 -32.37 -0.51 5.92
N LYS A 606 -31.44 -1.46 5.94
CA LYS A 606 -31.56 -2.72 6.71
C LYS A 606 -31.09 -2.60 8.16
N HIS A 607 -30.28 -1.60 8.47
CA HIS A 607 -29.69 -1.38 9.79
C HIS A 607 -29.89 0.08 10.21
N SER A 608 -31.12 0.43 10.58
CA SER A 608 -31.49 1.76 11.08
C SER A 608 -30.85 2.09 12.44
N ASP A 609 -30.36 1.08 13.14
CA ASP A 609 -29.64 1.18 14.40
C ASP A 609 -28.19 1.63 14.23
N ALA A 610 -27.61 1.64 13.03
CA ALA A 610 -26.22 2.06 12.81
C ALA A 610 -26.12 3.59 12.64
N ASP A 611 -25.41 4.26 13.56
CA ASP A 611 -25.19 5.71 13.54
C ASP A 611 -23.73 6.14 13.32
N VAL A 612 -22.84 5.17 13.16
CA VAL A 612 -21.40 5.40 12.91
C VAL A 612 -20.95 4.71 11.63
N VAL A 613 -20.06 5.34 10.86
CA VAL A 613 -19.34 4.65 9.77
C VAL A 613 -17.84 4.71 10.00
N VAL A 614 -17.19 3.55 9.99
CA VAL A 614 -15.73 3.43 9.93
C VAL A 614 -15.33 3.22 8.48
N ASN A 615 -14.81 4.27 7.85
CA ASN A 615 -14.52 4.30 6.42
C ASN A 615 -13.05 3.95 6.11
N PHE A 616 -12.82 2.73 5.62
CA PHE A 616 -11.52 2.23 5.15
C PHE A 616 -11.35 2.34 3.63
N ALA A 617 -12.15 3.17 2.95
CA ALA A 617 -11.91 3.52 1.56
C ALA A 617 -10.48 4.07 1.38
N SER A 618 -9.90 3.86 0.20
CA SER A 618 -8.58 4.42 -0.15
C SER A 618 -8.63 5.94 -0.23
N SER A 619 -7.48 6.63 -0.18
CA SER A 619 -7.41 8.09 -0.40
C SER A 619 -8.06 8.57 -1.71
N ARG A 620 -8.14 7.69 -2.71
CA ARG A 620 -8.76 7.95 -4.01
C ARG A 620 -10.29 7.88 -3.99
N SER A 621 -10.87 7.09 -3.08
CA SER A 621 -12.32 6.81 -3.03
C SER A 621 -12.99 7.29 -1.74
N VAL A 622 -12.23 7.77 -0.76
CA VAL A 622 -12.76 8.26 0.52
C VAL A 622 -13.64 9.50 0.33
N TYR A 623 -13.33 10.36 -0.64
CA TYR A 623 -14.13 11.54 -0.93
C TYR A 623 -15.54 11.17 -1.40
N SER A 624 -15.66 10.42 -2.50
CA SER A 624 -16.97 10.02 -3.04
C SER A 624 -17.78 9.15 -2.08
N SER A 625 -17.14 8.18 -1.42
CA SER A 625 -17.83 7.32 -0.44
C SER A 625 -18.35 8.13 0.75
N THR A 626 -17.59 9.13 1.24
CA THR A 626 -18.05 9.97 2.36
C THR A 626 -19.19 10.89 1.96
N LEU A 627 -19.16 11.46 0.75
CA LEU A 627 -20.29 12.25 0.24
C LEU A 627 -21.57 11.41 0.11
N GLU A 628 -21.47 10.16 -0.33
CA GLU A 628 -22.59 9.22 -0.37
C GLU A 628 -23.13 8.95 1.05
N ILE A 629 -22.25 8.63 2.01
CA ILE A 629 -22.62 8.36 3.41
C ILE A 629 -23.30 9.56 4.07
N LEU A 630 -22.85 10.79 3.77
CA LEU A 630 -23.44 12.01 4.32
C LEU A 630 -24.90 12.26 3.85
N ASN A 631 -25.41 11.52 2.86
CA ASN A 631 -26.82 11.61 2.48
C ASN A 631 -27.77 10.89 3.45
N PHE A 632 -27.26 10.09 4.39
CA PHE A 632 -28.07 9.29 5.32
C PHE A 632 -28.14 9.95 6.71
N PRO A 633 -29.29 10.55 7.10
CA PRO A 633 -29.40 11.31 8.36
C PRO A 633 -29.20 10.49 9.64
N GLN A 634 -29.34 9.16 9.57
CA GLN A 634 -29.05 8.27 10.71
C GLN A 634 -27.56 8.29 11.11
N ILE A 635 -26.67 8.64 10.18
CA ILE A 635 -25.23 8.64 10.43
C ILE A 635 -24.85 9.94 11.13
N ARG A 636 -24.36 9.82 12.36
CA ARG A 636 -23.96 10.96 13.21
C ARG A 636 -22.46 11.10 13.37
N SER A 637 -21.69 10.05 13.10
CA SER A 637 -20.23 10.12 13.07
C SER A 637 -19.60 9.26 11.98
N ILE A 638 -18.53 9.77 11.36
CA ILE A 638 -17.76 9.05 10.34
C ILE A 638 -16.28 9.14 10.71
N ALA A 639 -15.61 8.00 10.78
CA ALA A 639 -14.16 7.92 10.93
C ALA A 639 -13.50 7.66 9.57
N LEU A 640 -12.60 8.54 9.14
CA LEU A 640 -11.91 8.48 7.86
C LEU A 640 -10.47 7.97 8.05
N ILE A 641 -10.24 6.69 7.76
CA ILE A 641 -8.96 6.04 8.05
C ILE A 641 -7.87 6.39 7.02
N ALA A 642 -8.27 6.70 5.79
CA ALA A 642 -7.36 6.98 4.67
C ALA A 642 -6.38 8.13 4.98
N GLU A 643 -5.10 7.89 4.75
CA GLU A 643 -4.06 8.94 4.72
C GLU A 643 -3.81 9.41 3.30
N GLY A 644 -3.45 10.69 3.13
CA GLY A 644 -3.16 11.28 1.82
C GLY A 644 -4.42 11.73 1.08
N VAL A 645 -5.40 12.26 1.80
CA VAL A 645 -6.60 12.85 1.20
C VAL A 645 -6.26 14.27 0.76
N PRO A 646 -6.61 14.68 -0.48
CA PRO A 646 -6.45 16.05 -0.95
C PRO A 646 -7.01 17.09 0.03
N GLU A 647 -6.22 18.13 0.33
CA GLU A 647 -6.55 19.20 1.28
C GLU A 647 -7.89 19.86 0.92
N ARG A 648 -8.16 20.07 -0.38
CA ARG A 648 -9.43 20.60 -0.87
C ARG A 648 -10.61 19.66 -0.57
N HIS A 649 -10.47 18.37 -0.86
CA HIS A 649 -11.49 17.37 -0.57
C HIS A 649 -11.76 17.22 0.93
N ALA A 650 -10.72 17.26 1.78
CA ALA A 650 -10.87 17.22 3.23
C ALA A 650 -11.70 18.40 3.76
N ARG A 651 -11.49 19.61 3.21
CA ARG A 651 -12.29 20.81 3.54
C ARG A 651 -13.75 20.69 3.09
N GLU A 652 -13.99 20.20 1.88
CA GLU A 652 -15.36 19.99 1.37
C GLU A 652 -16.13 18.97 2.23
N ILE A 653 -15.51 17.86 2.60
CA ILE A 653 -16.09 16.86 3.52
C ILE A 653 -16.40 17.52 4.87
N LEU A 654 -15.43 18.23 5.45
CA LEU A 654 -15.57 18.92 6.73
C LEU A 654 -16.79 19.86 6.74
N HIS A 655 -16.88 20.74 5.75
CA HIS A 655 -17.92 21.78 5.71
C HIS A 655 -19.30 21.17 5.45
N LEU A 656 -19.39 20.17 4.57
CA LEU A 656 -20.64 19.44 4.35
C LEU A 656 -21.09 18.67 5.60
N ALA A 657 -20.16 18.00 6.28
CA ALA A 657 -20.45 17.28 7.52
C ALA A 657 -20.91 18.23 8.63
N LYS A 658 -20.28 19.40 8.78
CA LYS A 658 -20.70 20.45 9.72
C LYS A 658 -22.12 20.95 9.40
N ALA A 659 -22.44 21.18 8.12
CA ALA A 659 -23.78 21.58 7.69
C ALA A 659 -24.85 20.51 8.00
N LYS A 660 -24.46 19.23 8.03
CA LYS A 660 -25.32 18.09 8.34
C LYS A 660 -25.27 17.66 9.82
N GLY A 661 -24.47 18.31 10.66
CA GLY A 661 -24.32 17.96 12.07
C GLY A 661 -23.61 16.62 12.32
N VAL A 662 -22.76 16.17 11.40
CA VAL A 662 -22.04 14.88 11.47
C VAL A 662 -20.61 15.09 11.98
N LEU A 663 -20.20 14.32 12.98
CA LEU A 663 -18.83 14.35 13.52
C LEU A 663 -17.87 13.54 12.63
N ILE A 664 -16.89 14.21 12.03
CA ILE A 664 -15.82 13.56 11.25
C ILE A 664 -14.57 13.39 12.11
N ILE A 665 -14.06 12.17 12.25
CA ILE A 665 -12.77 11.86 12.91
C ILE A 665 -11.79 11.44 11.81
N GLY A 666 -10.68 12.16 11.65
CA GLY A 666 -9.77 12.02 10.50
C GLY A 666 -9.97 13.13 9.46
N PRO A 667 -9.41 13.03 8.24
CA PRO A 667 -8.71 11.86 7.68
C PRO A 667 -7.33 11.58 8.31
N ALA A 668 -6.63 10.57 7.80
CA ALA A 668 -5.30 10.15 8.26
C ALA A 668 -5.27 9.81 9.76
N THR A 669 -6.27 9.06 10.22
CA THR A 669 -6.40 8.66 11.63
C THR A 669 -6.51 7.14 11.79
N VAL A 670 -6.11 6.66 12.96
CA VAL A 670 -6.51 5.31 13.41
C VAL A 670 -7.95 5.29 13.95
N GLY A 671 -8.49 6.46 14.28
CA GLY A 671 -9.80 6.67 14.88
C GLY A 671 -9.71 7.10 16.33
N GLY A 672 -10.26 6.27 17.22
CA GLY A 672 -10.32 6.53 18.64
C GLY A 672 -10.91 5.34 19.40
N ILE A 673 -10.84 5.42 20.72
CA ILE A 673 -11.31 4.38 21.62
C ILE A 673 -12.04 5.01 22.80
N LYS A 674 -13.22 4.46 23.12
CA LYS A 674 -13.96 4.74 24.34
C LYS A 674 -14.08 3.44 25.13
N PRO A 675 -13.15 3.19 26.08
CA PRO A 675 -13.14 1.99 26.89
C PRO A 675 -14.49 1.65 27.52
N GLY A 676 -14.93 0.40 27.38
CA GLY A 676 -16.24 -0.06 27.84
C GLY A 676 -17.40 0.21 26.86
N CYS A 677 -17.17 0.95 25.77
CA CYS A 677 -18.22 1.42 24.87
C CYS A 677 -17.98 1.06 23.42
N PHE A 678 -16.98 1.66 22.77
CA PHE A 678 -16.79 1.53 21.32
C PHE A 678 -15.34 1.79 20.95
N ARG A 679 -14.86 1.06 19.94
CA ARG A 679 -13.51 1.21 19.38
C ARG A 679 -13.65 1.40 17.88
N ILE A 680 -12.98 2.41 17.33
CA ILE A 680 -12.95 2.65 15.90
C ILE A 680 -11.83 1.82 15.27
N GLY A 681 -12.22 0.81 14.48
CA GLY A 681 -11.32 0.00 13.67
C GLY A 681 -10.14 -0.55 14.47
N ASN A 682 -8.93 -0.17 14.07
CA ASN A 682 -7.71 -0.73 14.65
C ASN A 682 -7.21 -0.02 15.94
N SER A 683 -7.90 0.99 16.46
CA SER A 683 -7.46 1.77 17.64
C SER A 683 -7.19 0.91 18.88
N GLY A 684 -6.04 1.03 19.53
CA GLY A 684 -5.66 0.22 20.71
C GLY A 684 -5.04 -1.14 20.37
N GLY A 685 -4.97 -1.51 19.10
CA GLY A 685 -4.27 -2.72 18.62
C GLY A 685 -4.85 -4.06 19.04
N MET A 686 -4.01 -5.07 19.18
CA MET A 686 -4.46 -6.43 19.51
C MET A 686 -5.00 -6.52 20.94
N MET A 687 -5.72 -7.60 21.23
CA MET A 687 -6.37 -7.80 22.53
C MET A 687 -5.39 -7.79 23.70
N ASP A 688 -4.15 -8.25 23.47
CA ASP A 688 -3.06 -8.18 24.47
C ASP A 688 -2.81 -6.74 24.95
N ASN A 689 -2.78 -5.77 24.05
CA ASN A 689 -2.63 -4.36 24.40
C ASN A 689 -3.90 -3.76 25.00
N ILE A 690 -5.10 -4.17 24.54
CA ILE A 690 -6.37 -3.74 25.14
C ILE A 690 -6.43 -4.17 26.61
N ILE A 691 -5.98 -5.38 26.94
CA ILE A 691 -5.88 -5.85 28.33
C ILE A 691 -4.77 -5.13 29.08
N ALA A 692 -3.55 -5.05 28.53
CA ALA A 692 -2.40 -4.46 29.20
C ALA A 692 -2.61 -2.98 29.54
N SER A 693 -3.20 -2.21 28.62
CA SER A 693 -3.57 -0.80 28.83
C SER A 693 -4.93 -0.62 29.50
N LYS A 694 -5.57 -1.73 29.90
CA LYS A 694 -6.86 -1.79 30.58
C LYS A 694 -7.97 -1.00 29.86
N LEU A 695 -8.06 -1.15 28.55
CA LEU A 695 -8.99 -0.42 27.69
C LEU A 695 -10.39 -1.06 27.61
N TYR A 696 -10.64 -2.16 28.33
CA TYR A 696 -11.96 -2.83 28.39
C TYR A 696 -12.95 -2.18 29.39
N ARG A 697 -12.53 -1.12 30.07
CA ARG A 697 -13.34 -0.35 31.04
C ARG A 697 -12.89 1.11 31.10
N ALA A 698 -13.84 2.02 31.34
CA ALA A 698 -13.59 3.45 31.40
C ALA A 698 -12.78 3.85 32.63
N GLY A 699 -11.75 4.69 32.43
CA GLY A 699 -11.15 5.51 33.48
C GLY A 699 -11.78 6.90 33.52
N ALA A 700 -11.02 7.91 33.97
CA ALA A 700 -11.52 9.29 34.13
C ALA A 700 -10.82 10.32 33.22
N VAL A 701 -9.86 9.89 32.38
CA VAL A 701 -9.00 10.80 31.61
C VAL A 701 -9.37 10.79 30.12
N GLY A 702 -9.83 11.93 29.60
CA GLY A 702 -10.09 12.12 28.17
C GLY A 702 -8.85 12.68 27.49
N TYR A 703 -8.43 12.11 26.35
CA TYR A 703 -7.31 12.65 25.59
C TYR A 703 -7.64 12.91 24.13
N VAL A 704 -6.95 13.89 23.55
CA VAL A 704 -6.96 14.17 22.12
C VAL A 704 -5.53 14.31 21.60
N SER A 705 -5.24 13.69 20.46
CA SER A 705 -3.92 13.73 19.81
C SER A 705 -4.05 13.85 18.28
N LYS A 706 -3.04 14.38 17.60
CA LYS A 706 -2.92 14.24 16.14
C LYS A 706 -2.50 12.82 15.73
N SER A 707 -1.52 12.25 16.42
CA SER A 707 -0.88 10.99 16.01
C SER A 707 -1.62 9.76 16.51
N GLY A 708 -2.01 8.87 15.59
CA GLY A 708 -2.57 7.56 15.95
C GLY A 708 -1.57 6.63 16.66
N GLY A 709 -0.26 6.73 16.38
CA GLY A 709 0.75 5.95 17.09
C GLY A 709 0.92 6.42 18.53
N MET A 710 0.97 7.75 18.74
CA MET A 710 1.09 8.31 20.09
C MET A 710 -0.18 8.18 20.90
N SER A 711 -1.36 8.10 20.28
CA SER A 711 -2.61 7.84 21.01
C SER A 711 -2.56 6.50 21.74
N ASN A 712 -1.94 5.48 21.15
CA ASN A 712 -1.78 4.19 21.80
C ASN A 712 -0.66 4.19 22.86
N GLU A 713 0.37 5.01 22.68
CA GLU A 713 1.36 5.26 23.73
C GLU A 713 0.72 6.00 24.93
N LEU A 714 -0.18 6.95 24.68
CA LEU A 714 -0.96 7.62 25.73
C LEU A 714 -1.86 6.63 26.48
N ASN A 715 -2.51 5.68 25.78
CA ASN A 715 -3.27 4.62 26.45
C ASN A 715 -2.40 3.84 27.45
N ASN A 716 -1.19 3.46 27.04
CA ASN A 716 -0.24 2.78 27.91
C ASN A 716 0.17 3.67 29.10
N ILE A 717 0.63 4.91 28.84
CA ILE A 717 1.05 5.84 29.90
C ILE A 717 -0.07 6.07 30.91
N LEU A 718 -1.29 6.38 30.44
CA LEU A 718 -2.44 6.65 31.31
C LEU A 718 -2.83 5.43 32.14
N SER A 719 -2.76 4.22 31.57
CA SER A 719 -3.05 3.00 32.32
C SER A 719 -2.09 2.73 33.48
N LEU A 720 -0.86 3.25 33.39
CA LEU A 720 0.19 3.07 34.39
C LEU A 720 0.19 4.16 35.47
N VAL A 721 -0.31 5.36 35.16
CA VAL A 721 -0.19 6.53 36.05
C VAL A 721 -1.52 7.13 36.51
N THR A 722 -2.66 6.64 35.99
CA THR A 722 -4.02 7.05 36.38
C THR A 722 -4.94 5.81 36.49
N ASN A 723 -6.27 6.00 36.63
CA ASN A 723 -7.22 4.88 36.50
C ASN A 723 -7.51 4.47 35.03
N GLY A 724 -6.94 5.17 34.06
CA GLY A 724 -7.00 4.86 32.64
C GLY A 724 -7.81 5.85 31.79
N THR A 725 -7.92 5.54 30.52
CA THR A 725 -8.59 6.35 29.50
C THR A 725 -10.13 6.31 29.67
N TYR A 726 -10.78 7.47 29.66
CA TYR A 726 -12.23 7.62 29.54
C TYR A 726 -12.66 7.58 28.06
N GLU A 727 -12.09 8.44 27.25
CA GLU A 727 -12.27 8.48 25.80
C GLU A 727 -11.02 9.10 25.16
N GLY A 728 -10.51 8.48 24.09
CA GLY A 728 -9.28 8.88 23.43
C GLY A 728 -9.48 9.01 21.93
N ILE A 729 -9.26 10.21 21.38
CA ILE A 729 -9.41 10.45 19.93
C ILE A 729 -8.07 10.86 19.31
N ALA A 730 -7.74 10.23 18.18
CA ALA A 730 -6.74 10.74 17.26
C ALA A 730 -7.45 11.53 16.15
N ILE A 731 -7.25 12.86 16.07
CA ILE A 731 -7.92 13.70 15.06
C ILE A 731 -7.39 13.50 13.64
N GLY A 732 -6.16 12.96 13.53
CA GLY A 732 -5.48 12.68 12.26
C GLY A 732 -4.34 13.64 11.95
N GLY A 733 -3.42 13.19 11.08
CA GLY A 733 -2.21 13.93 10.70
C GLY A 733 -2.37 14.89 9.51
N ASP A 734 -3.54 14.90 8.86
CA ASP A 734 -3.83 15.79 7.74
C ASP A 734 -3.93 17.26 8.18
N ARG A 735 -3.69 18.19 7.25
CA ARG A 735 -3.66 19.63 7.55
C ARG A 735 -5.00 20.16 8.06
N TYR A 736 -6.10 19.66 7.50
CA TYR A 736 -7.47 20.05 7.85
C TYR A 736 -8.25 18.84 8.35
N PRO A 737 -8.06 18.41 9.61
CA PRO A 737 -8.83 17.30 10.16
C PRO A 737 -10.31 17.70 10.29
N GLY A 738 -11.22 16.77 10.07
CA GLY A 738 -12.67 16.98 10.11
C GLY A 738 -13.20 17.40 11.48
N SER A 739 -12.46 17.09 12.55
CA SER A 739 -12.64 17.63 13.90
C SER A 739 -11.30 18.02 14.49
N THR A 740 -11.31 18.99 15.39
CA THR A 740 -10.11 19.64 15.94
C THR A 740 -9.96 19.37 17.43
N PHE A 741 -8.82 19.78 18.01
CA PHE A 741 -8.57 19.61 19.45
C PHE A 741 -9.69 20.21 20.30
N ILE A 742 -10.12 21.43 19.99
CA ILE A 742 -11.15 22.12 20.75
C ILE A 742 -12.50 21.39 20.68
N ASP A 743 -12.85 20.82 19.52
CA ASP A 743 -14.12 20.12 19.34
C ASP A 743 -14.24 18.94 20.31
N HIS A 744 -13.19 18.14 20.47
CA HIS A 744 -13.21 17.01 21.41
C HIS A 744 -13.03 17.44 22.87
N LEU A 745 -12.20 18.45 23.16
CA LEU A 745 -12.02 18.93 24.53
C LEU A 745 -13.29 19.57 25.09
N LEU A 746 -14.08 20.27 24.27
CA LEU A 746 -15.40 20.78 24.68
C LEU A 746 -16.39 19.64 24.95
N ARG A 747 -16.36 18.55 24.18
CA ARG A 747 -17.17 17.36 24.49
C ARG A 747 -16.78 16.77 25.83
N TYR A 748 -15.47 16.65 26.09
CA TYR A 748 -14.97 16.12 27.35
C TYR A 748 -15.25 17.05 28.54
N GLU A 749 -15.19 18.36 28.35
CA GLU A 749 -15.60 19.34 29.35
C GLU A 749 -17.07 19.16 29.73
N ASN A 750 -17.93 18.96 28.74
CA ASN A 750 -19.37 18.79 28.95
C ASN A 750 -19.77 17.41 29.52
N ASP A 751 -18.95 16.37 29.35
CA ASP A 751 -19.26 15.05 29.90
C ASP A 751 -18.85 14.97 31.38
N PRO A 752 -19.79 14.80 32.34
CA PRO A 752 -19.45 14.78 33.75
C PRO A 752 -18.55 13.60 34.14
N GLU A 753 -18.52 12.50 33.38
CA GLU A 753 -17.70 11.33 33.70
C GLU A 753 -16.21 11.52 33.34
N CYS A 754 -15.90 12.43 32.42
CA CYS A 754 -14.53 12.82 32.13
C CYS A 754 -14.07 13.87 33.15
N LYS A 755 -13.00 13.61 33.90
CA LYS A 755 -12.57 14.50 35.01
C LYS A 755 -11.26 15.25 34.74
N MET A 756 -10.46 14.74 33.80
CA MET A 756 -9.14 15.26 33.47
C MET A 756 -8.92 15.20 31.95
N LEU A 757 -8.29 16.24 31.40
CA LEU A 757 -8.10 16.39 29.97
C LEU A 757 -6.61 16.28 29.61
N VAL A 758 -6.31 15.64 28.49
CA VAL A 758 -4.95 15.55 27.95
C VAL A 758 -4.93 16.01 26.48
N LEU A 759 -4.04 16.94 26.15
CA LEU A 759 -3.81 17.40 24.79
C LEU A 759 -2.38 17.06 24.37
N LEU A 760 -2.24 16.23 23.34
CA LEU A 760 -0.95 15.98 22.68
C LEU A 760 -0.93 16.68 21.33
N GLY A 761 -0.43 17.91 21.34
CA GLY A 761 -0.26 18.79 20.19
C GLY A 761 1.01 18.49 19.40
N GLU A 762 1.24 19.26 18.34
CA GLU A 762 2.38 19.07 17.45
C GLU A 762 2.81 20.41 16.84
N VAL A 763 4.05 20.50 16.38
CA VAL A 763 4.54 21.61 15.54
C VAL A 763 3.66 21.79 14.30
N GLY A 764 3.47 23.04 13.85
CA GLY A 764 2.65 23.38 12.69
C GLY A 764 1.18 23.67 13.02
N GLY A 765 0.62 24.70 12.38
CA GLY A 765 -0.74 25.18 12.65
C GLY A 765 -0.91 25.86 14.02
N ILE A 766 -2.13 26.34 14.30
CA ILE A 766 -2.45 27.16 15.49
C ILE A 766 -3.65 26.62 16.30
N GLU A 767 -4.04 25.36 16.10
CA GLU A 767 -5.24 24.78 16.74
C GLU A 767 -5.17 24.79 18.27
N GLU A 768 -3.98 24.60 18.86
CA GLU A 768 -3.79 24.65 20.31
C GLU A 768 -4.17 26.02 20.91
N TYR A 769 -4.02 27.11 20.15
CA TYR A 769 -4.40 28.45 20.61
C TYR A 769 -5.91 28.61 20.79
N ARG A 770 -6.73 27.88 20.03
CA ARG A 770 -8.19 27.87 20.23
C ARG A 770 -8.57 27.25 21.58
N VAL A 771 -7.81 26.25 22.03
CA VAL A 771 -7.97 25.65 23.37
C VAL A 771 -7.47 26.61 24.44
N ILE A 772 -6.33 27.26 24.23
CA ILE A 772 -5.80 28.30 25.13
C ILE A 772 -6.85 29.38 25.37
N GLU A 773 -7.51 29.85 24.32
CA GLU A 773 -8.53 30.89 24.44
C GLU A 773 -9.76 30.39 25.22
N ALA A 774 -10.22 29.16 24.98
CA ALA A 774 -11.32 28.57 25.73
C ALA A 774 -11.01 28.42 27.23
N VAL A 775 -9.76 28.12 27.60
CA VAL A 775 -9.32 28.08 29.01
C VAL A 775 -9.30 29.49 29.61
N LYS A 776 -8.73 30.48 28.91
CA LYS A 776 -8.70 31.88 29.38
C LYS A 776 -10.09 32.48 29.59
N GLN A 777 -11.04 32.12 28.73
CA GLN A 777 -12.44 32.55 28.83
C GLN A 777 -13.23 31.78 29.90
N GLY A 778 -12.63 30.78 30.56
CA GLY A 778 -13.29 29.96 31.56
C GLY A 778 -14.35 29.00 30.99
N ILE A 779 -14.31 28.74 29.67
CA ILE A 779 -15.18 27.76 29.00
C ILE A 779 -14.74 26.35 29.37
N ILE A 780 -13.43 26.07 29.32
CA ILE A 780 -12.87 24.81 29.81
C ILE A 780 -12.32 25.02 31.23
N LYS A 781 -12.87 24.29 32.20
CA LYS A 781 -12.53 24.41 33.63
C LYS A 781 -11.82 23.18 34.16
N LYS A 782 -11.97 22.03 33.53
CA LYS A 782 -11.25 20.80 33.93
C LYS A 782 -9.74 20.99 33.72
N PRO A 783 -8.91 20.36 34.58
CA PRO A 783 -7.46 20.46 34.42
C PRO A 783 -7.01 19.80 33.12
N ILE A 784 -6.17 20.53 32.38
CA ILE A 784 -5.58 20.06 31.12
C ILE A 784 -4.09 19.85 31.31
N VAL A 785 -3.62 18.62 31.07
CA VAL A 785 -2.19 18.33 30.87
C VAL A 785 -1.91 18.38 29.37
N ALA A 786 -0.94 19.18 28.94
CA ALA A 786 -0.69 19.36 27.52
C ALA A 786 0.79 19.39 27.16
N TRP A 787 1.12 18.84 25.99
CA TRP A 787 2.44 18.90 25.40
C TRP A 787 2.36 18.96 23.88
N ALA A 788 3.08 19.89 23.27
CA ALA A 788 3.29 19.95 21.82
C ALA A 788 4.67 19.36 21.48
N ILE A 789 4.68 18.31 20.65
CA ILE A 789 5.90 17.66 20.16
C ILE A 789 6.50 18.45 18.96
N GLY A 790 7.80 18.29 18.70
CA GLY A 790 8.53 18.96 17.63
C GLY A 790 9.41 20.12 18.10
N THR A 791 9.88 20.08 19.35
CA THR A 791 10.79 21.08 19.92
C THR A 791 12.19 21.02 19.30
N CYS A 792 12.55 19.91 18.64
CA CYS A 792 13.80 19.78 17.88
C CYS A 792 13.85 20.66 16.63
N ALA A 793 12.71 21.14 16.11
CA ALA A 793 12.65 21.88 14.84
C ALA A 793 13.57 23.13 14.82
N LYS A 794 13.68 23.85 15.93
CA LYS A 794 14.55 25.04 16.08
C LYS A 794 16.05 24.73 15.97
N MET A 795 16.42 23.47 16.15
CA MET A 795 17.82 23.02 16.13
C MET A 795 18.29 22.67 14.71
N PHE A 796 17.38 22.58 13.75
CA PHE A 796 17.72 22.32 12.35
C PHE A 796 18.09 23.60 11.62
N THR A 797 19.09 23.53 10.75
CA THR A 797 19.57 24.68 9.95
C THR A 797 18.66 25.04 8.78
N THR A 798 17.79 24.13 8.39
CA THR A 798 16.81 24.28 7.30
C THR A 798 15.45 23.82 7.78
N GLU A 799 14.38 24.35 7.19
CA GLU A 799 13.03 23.89 7.44
C GLU A 799 12.89 22.38 7.13
N VAL A 800 12.39 21.61 8.09
CA VAL A 800 12.14 20.17 7.96
C VAL A 800 10.63 19.94 8.04
N GLN A 801 10.07 19.39 6.96
CA GLN A 801 8.71 18.85 6.97
C GLN A 801 8.73 17.49 7.69
N PHE A 802 8.03 17.39 8.82
CA PHE A 802 7.85 16.12 9.52
C PHE A 802 6.83 15.22 8.81
N GLY A 803 6.71 13.96 9.24
CA GLY A 803 5.93 12.93 8.54
C GLY A 803 4.46 13.27 8.27
N HIS A 804 3.77 13.84 9.27
CA HIS A 804 2.37 14.27 9.10
C HIS A 804 2.27 15.50 8.19
N ALA A 805 1.20 15.56 7.38
CA ALA A 805 0.98 16.62 6.40
C ALA A 805 1.02 18.04 7.00
N GLY A 806 0.40 18.20 8.17
CA GLY A 806 0.30 19.50 8.86
C GLY A 806 1.52 19.89 9.70
N SER A 807 2.57 19.07 9.77
CA SER A 807 3.68 19.25 10.72
C SER A 807 4.83 20.05 10.12
N MET A 808 4.56 21.31 9.81
CA MET A 808 5.52 22.31 9.34
C MET A 808 5.13 23.67 9.90
N ALA A 809 6.07 24.37 10.53
CA ALA A 809 5.85 25.71 11.08
C ALA A 809 6.19 26.76 10.02
N ASN A 810 5.22 27.62 9.68
CA ASN A 810 5.44 28.76 8.77
C ASN A 810 5.68 30.08 9.52
N SER A 811 5.54 30.07 10.85
CA SER A 811 5.69 31.23 11.73
C SER A 811 6.10 30.81 13.14
N ASP A 812 6.62 31.74 13.95
CA ASP A 812 7.04 31.47 15.32
C ASP A 812 5.90 30.90 16.19
N MET A 813 4.66 31.35 15.97
CA MET A 813 3.48 30.85 16.69
C MET A 813 3.19 29.37 16.39
N GLU A 814 3.61 28.87 15.24
CA GLU A 814 3.41 27.47 14.86
C GLU A 814 4.47 26.53 15.46
N THR A 815 5.50 27.07 16.13
CA THR A 815 6.54 26.26 16.77
C THR A 815 6.02 25.56 18.03
N ALA A 816 6.50 24.34 18.29
CA ALA A 816 6.13 23.58 19.48
C ALA A 816 6.49 24.32 20.78
N ASP A 817 7.65 24.98 20.83
CA ASP A 817 8.09 25.76 21.99
C ASP A 817 7.14 26.95 22.29
N ALA A 818 6.75 27.72 21.27
CA ALA A 818 5.83 28.84 21.45
C ALA A 818 4.46 28.37 21.96
N LYS A 819 3.95 27.25 21.44
CA LYS A 819 2.71 26.62 21.89
C LYS A 819 2.82 26.15 23.34
N ASN A 820 3.88 25.42 23.69
CA ASN A 820 4.11 24.95 25.06
C ASN A 820 4.18 26.11 26.07
N ALA A 821 4.91 27.17 25.73
CA ALA A 821 5.00 28.37 26.56
C ALA A 821 3.65 29.10 26.67
N ALA A 822 2.87 29.17 25.59
CA ALA A 822 1.54 29.78 25.59
C ALA A 822 0.52 28.98 26.41
N MET A 823 0.52 27.64 26.29
CA MET A 823 -0.31 26.75 27.11
C MET A 823 0.03 26.89 28.60
N ARG A 824 1.32 26.89 28.95
CA ARG A 824 1.76 27.08 30.34
C ARG A 824 1.29 28.41 30.93
N ARG A 825 1.41 29.52 30.18
CA ARG A 825 0.90 30.84 30.62
C ARG A 825 -0.62 30.89 30.77
N ALA A 826 -1.35 30.06 30.04
CA ALA A 826 -2.81 29.99 30.10
C ALA A 826 -3.34 29.10 31.24
N GLY A 827 -2.47 28.45 32.02
CA GLY A 827 -2.86 27.63 33.17
C GLY A 827 -2.92 26.12 32.89
N PHE A 828 -2.44 25.67 31.74
CA PHE A 828 -2.27 24.24 31.45
C PHE A 828 -1.11 23.69 32.27
N VAL A 829 -1.17 22.41 32.61
CA VAL A 829 -0.03 21.70 33.20
C VAL A 829 0.84 21.18 32.05
N VAL A 830 2.00 21.80 31.84
CA VAL A 830 2.89 21.51 30.70
C VAL A 830 4.23 20.99 31.24
N PRO A 831 4.62 19.73 30.94
CA PRO A 831 5.91 19.19 31.35
C PRO A 831 7.08 19.91 30.65
N ASP A 832 8.31 19.72 31.11
CA ASP A 832 9.49 20.31 30.47
C ASP A 832 9.96 19.51 29.25
N THR A 833 9.79 18.20 29.29
CA THR A 833 10.06 17.28 28.20
C THR A 833 8.94 16.24 28.06
N PHE A 834 8.92 15.49 26.96
CA PHE A 834 7.94 14.40 26.80
C PHE A 834 8.19 13.28 27.84
N GLU A 835 9.44 13.08 28.26
CA GLU A 835 9.83 12.12 29.30
C GLU A 835 9.17 12.41 30.66
N ASP A 836 8.91 13.69 30.97
CA ASP A 836 8.31 14.11 32.24
C ASP A 836 6.78 14.01 32.23
N LEU A 837 6.15 13.79 31.07
CA LEU A 837 4.70 13.71 30.91
C LEU A 837 4.04 12.70 31.87
N PRO A 838 4.54 11.45 32.05
CA PRO A 838 3.92 10.50 32.97
C PRO A 838 3.91 10.95 34.43
N GLN A 839 4.96 11.65 34.86
CA GLN A 839 5.04 12.18 36.23
C GLN A 839 3.98 13.25 36.46
N VAL A 840 3.90 14.23 35.55
CA VAL A 840 2.94 15.34 35.63
C VAL A 840 1.48 14.83 35.57
N LEU A 841 1.22 13.79 34.76
CA LEU A 841 -0.07 13.12 34.70
C LEU A 841 -0.44 12.48 36.06
N ARG A 842 0.51 11.76 36.67
CA ARG A 842 0.31 11.13 38.00
C ARG A 842 -0.04 12.16 39.06
N GLU A 843 0.77 13.20 39.19
CA GLU A 843 0.59 14.25 40.20
C GLU A 843 -0.77 14.95 40.04
N THR A 844 -1.17 15.23 38.80
CA THR A 844 -2.47 15.84 38.50
C THR A 844 -3.63 14.90 38.86
N TYR A 845 -3.51 13.61 38.54
CA TYR A 845 -4.51 12.60 38.86
C TYR A 845 -4.66 12.39 40.37
N GLU A 846 -3.55 12.20 41.09
CA GLU A 846 -3.54 12.01 42.55
C GLU A 846 -4.15 13.20 43.28
N ARG A 847 -3.90 14.42 42.80
CA ARG A 847 -4.57 15.63 43.31
C ARG A 847 -6.09 15.54 43.17
N LEU A 848 -6.59 15.14 42.00
CA LEU A 848 -8.04 15.02 41.75
C LEU A 848 -8.70 13.90 42.55
N VAL A 849 -7.95 12.83 42.85
CA VAL A 849 -8.40 11.77 43.77
C VAL A 849 -8.48 12.31 45.20
N SER A 850 -7.45 13.04 45.66
CA SER A 850 -7.39 13.61 47.01
C SER A 850 -8.51 14.63 47.27
N THR A 851 -8.96 15.36 46.25
CA THR A 851 -10.07 16.32 46.32
C THR A 851 -11.44 15.66 46.15
N GLY A 852 -11.51 14.33 45.96
CA GLY A 852 -12.74 13.58 45.74
C GLY A 852 -13.39 13.82 44.37
N THR A 853 -12.71 14.51 43.44
CA THR A 853 -13.21 14.74 42.08
C THR A 853 -13.20 13.45 41.25
N ILE A 854 -12.20 12.60 41.47
CA ILE A 854 -12.12 11.25 40.93
C ILE A 854 -12.26 10.26 42.08
N VAL A 855 -13.21 9.34 41.95
CA VAL A 855 -13.36 8.19 42.86
C VAL A 855 -13.04 6.92 42.07
N PRO A 856 -11.84 6.33 42.27
CA PRO A 856 -11.45 5.11 41.58
C PRO A 856 -12.45 3.97 41.86
N GLN A 857 -12.87 3.28 40.81
CA GLN A 857 -13.76 2.13 40.92
C GLN A 857 -12.94 0.84 41.10
N PRO A 858 -13.50 -0.19 41.77
CA PRO A 858 -12.88 -1.51 41.82
C PRO A 858 -12.63 -2.07 40.42
N GLU A 859 -11.46 -2.67 40.20
CA GLU A 859 -11.09 -3.28 38.93
C GLU A 859 -11.95 -4.55 38.70
N ARG A 860 -12.47 -4.71 37.47
CA ARG A 860 -13.16 -5.95 37.06
C ARG A 860 -12.26 -6.75 36.13
N GLU A 861 -12.36 -8.08 36.20
CA GLU A 861 -11.72 -8.93 35.20
C GLU A 861 -12.58 -8.98 33.93
N PRO A 862 -11.99 -8.80 32.73
CA PRO A 862 -12.71 -8.93 31.48
C PRO A 862 -12.98 -10.41 31.16
N PRO A 863 -14.05 -10.72 30.39
CA PRO A 863 -14.27 -12.05 29.85
C PRO A 863 -13.04 -12.60 29.13
N VAL A 864 -12.76 -13.90 29.32
CA VAL A 864 -11.61 -14.56 28.68
C VAL A 864 -11.96 -14.92 27.25
N ILE A 865 -11.22 -14.37 26.29
CA ILE A 865 -11.30 -14.74 24.88
C ILE A 865 -10.19 -15.77 24.58
N PRO A 866 -10.49 -16.90 23.92
CA PRO A 866 -9.47 -17.86 23.52
C PRO A 866 -8.41 -17.23 22.63
N MET A 867 -7.19 -17.71 22.72
CA MET A 867 -6.13 -17.31 21.80
C MET A 867 -6.43 -17.83 20.40
N ASP A 868 -6.25 -16.98 19.39
CA ASP A 868 -6.35 -17.38 17.99
C ASP A 868 -5.38 -18.53 17.68
N TYR A 869 -5.87 -19.52 16.92
CA TYR A 869 -5.12 -20.72 16.59
C TYR A 869 -3.80 -20.41 15.86
N LYS A 870 -3.83 -19.49 14.89
CA LYS A 870 -2.64 -19.12 14.12
C LYS A 870 -1.62 -18.46 15.05
N TRP A 871 -2.08 -17.60 15.94
CA TRP A 871 -1.19 -16.95 16.92
C TRP A 871 -0.56 -17.96 17.90
N ALA A 872 -1.35 -18.90 18.43
CA ALA A 872 -0.83 -19.95 19.30
C ALA A 872 0.18 -20.86 18.58
N GLN A 873 -0.04 -21.13 17.28
CA GLN A 873 0.89 -21.90 16.45
C GLN A 873 2.19 -21.13 16.19
N GLU A 874 2.11 -19.84 15.89
CA GLU A 874 3.26 -18.95 15.67
C GLU A 874 4.14 -18.83 16.93
N LEU A 875 3.52 -18.72 18.11
CA LEU A 875 4.21 -18.77 19.41
C LEU A 875 4.76 -20.15 19.79
N GLY A 876 4.40 -21.20 19.04
CA GLY A 876 4.81 -22.59 19.32
C GLY A 876 4.14 -23.22 20.54
N LEU A 877 3.02 -22.64 21.00
CA LEU A 877 2.24 -23.16 22.14
C LEU A 877 1.43 -24.39 21.77
N ILE A 878 1.06 -24.53 20.50
CA ILE A 878 0.32 -25.67 19.96
C ILE A 878 1.01 -26.23 18.72
N ARG A 879 0.76 -27.52 18.46
CA ARG A 879 1.21 -28.20 17.24
C ARG A 879 0.01 -28.88 16.59
N LYS A 880 -0.12 -28.74 15.27
CA LYS A 880 -1.08 -29.50 14.47
C LYS A 880 -0.32 -30.27 13.39
N PRO A 881 -0.53 -31.59 13.27
CA PRO A 881 0.07 -32.35 12.20
C PRO A 881 -0.42 -31.82 10.85
N ALA A 882 0.48 -31.73 9.86
CA ALA A 882 0.10 -31.37 8.51
C ALA A 882 -0.77 -32.49 7.92
N ALA A 883 -1.95 -32.12 7.39
CA ALA A 883 -2.87 -33.07 6.79
C ALA A 883 -2.42 -33.53 5.39
N PHE A 884 -1.56 -32.73 4.73
CA PHE A 884 -1.08 -32.96 3.38
C PHE A 884 0.43 -32.78 3.30
N ILE A 885 1.08 -33.58 2.45
CA ILE A 885 2.49 -33.47 2.11
C ILE A 885 2.57 -33.31 0.60
N SER A 886 3.13 -32.19 0.14
CA SER A 886 3.51 -31.97 -1.26
C SER A 886 5.01 -31.79 -1.35
N THR A 887 5.64 -32.36 -2.39
CA THR A 887 7.10 -32.31 -2.54
C THR A 887 7.57 -31.91 -3.94
N ILE A 888 6.64 -31.52 -4.83
CA ILE A 888 6.94 -31.22 -6.24
C ILE A 888 7.10 -29.71 -6.50
N SER A 889 6.43 -28.87 -5.71
CA SER A 889 6.51 -27.41 -5.83
C SER A 889 6.32 -26.71 -4.49
N ASP A 890 6.88 -25.50 -4.37
CA ASP A 890 6.62 -24.59 -3.24
C ASP A 890 6.43 -23.16 -3.75
N GLU A 891 5.23 -22.63 -3.58
CA GLU A 891 4.81 -21.30 -4.00
C GLU A 891 4.77 -20.27 -2.86
N ARG A 892 5.07 -20.69 -1.62
CA ARG A 892 4.92 -19.84 -0.42
C ARG A 892 6.08 -18.85 -0.24
N GLY A 893 7.20 -19.12 -0.92
CA GLY A 893 8.42 -18.30 -0.88
C GLY A 893 8.32 -17.02 -1.72
N GLN A 894 9.44 -16.31 -1.84
CA GLN A 894 9.55 -15.12 -2.72
C GLN A 894 9.46 -15.49 -4.21
N GLU A 895 9.87 -16.70 -4.56
CA GLU A 895 9.79 -17.26 -5.92
C GLU A 895 9.20 -18.67 -5.85
N LEU A 896 8.53 -19.06 -6.93
CA LEU A 896 8.06 -20.43 -7.15
C LEU A 896 9.26 -21.38 -7.27
N LEU A 897 9.22 -22.49 -6.54
CA LEU A 897 10.19 -23.57 -6.63
C LEU A 897 9.57 -24.80 -7.31
N TYR A 898 10.26 -25.39 -8.28
CA TYR A 898 9.97 -26.71 -8.84
C TYR A 898 11.03 -27.70 -8.35
N ALA A 899 10.63 -28.63 -7.49
CA ALA A 899 11.50 -29.58 -6.81
C ALA A 899 12.77 -28.91 -6.20
N GLY A 900 12.60 -27.71 -5.64
CA GLY A 900 13.69 -26.92 -5.04
C GLY A 900 14.45 -26.00 -6.01
N MET A 901 14.24 -26.11 -7.33
CA MET A 901 14.82 -25.20 -8.31
C MET A 901 13.94 -23.95 -8.46
N ARG A 902 14.53 -22.76 -8.36
CA ARG A 902 13.79 -21.51 -8.57
C ARG A 902 13.30 -21.41 -10.00
N ILE A 903 12.09 -20.87 -10.18
CA ILE A 903 11.54 -20.64 -11.52
C ILE A 903 12.45 -19.76 -12.38
N THR A 904 13.17 -18.81 -11.78
CA THR A 904 14.17 -17.99 -12.48
C THR A 904 15.35 -18.82 -13.00
N ASP A 905 15.84 -19.77 -12.20
CA ASP A 905 16.91 -20.69 -12.62
C ASP A 905 16.42 -21.67 -13.70
N VAL A 906 15.15 -22.11 -13.66
CA VAL A 906 14.53 -22.95 -14.71
C VAL A 906 14.63 -22.30 -16.08
N PHE A 907 14.32 -21.00 -16.19
CA PHE A 907 14.44 -20.25 -17.44
C PHE A 907 15.89 -19.88 -17.77
N LYS A 908 16.70 -19.53 -16.76
CA LYS A 908 18.11 -19.16 -16.95
C LYS A 908 18.93 -20.31 -17.53
N ASP A 909 18.65 -21.54 -17.10
CA ASP A 909 19.36 -22.74 -17.52
C ASP A 909 18.75 -23.41 -18.78
N ASP A 910 17.72 -22.82 -19.39
CA ASP A 910 17.03 -23.29 -20.60
C ASP A 910 16.69 -24.81 -20.58
N ILE A 911 16.16 -25.30 -19.47
CA ILE A 911 15.94 -26.75 -19.29
C ILE A 911 14.73 -27.29 -20.08
N GLY A 912 13.94 -26.42 -20.70
CA GLY A 912 12.80 -26.77 -21.56
C GLY A 912 11.60 -27.40 -20.86
N LEU A 913 10.58 -27.77 -21.63
CA LEU A 913 9.35 -28.39 -21.11
C LEU A 913 9.66 -29.80 -20.57
N GLY A 914 10.55 -30.53 -21.22
CA GLY A 914 11.03 -31.82 -20.72
C GLY A 914 11.74 -31.72 -19.38
N GLY A 915 12.50 -30.64 -19.14
CA GLY A 915 13.13 -30.36 -17.85
C GLY A 915 12.12 -30.00 -16.75
N VAL A 916 11.06 -29.27 -17.08
CA VAL A 916 9.98 -28.99 -16.12
C VAL A 916 9.22 -30.26 -15.75
N VAL A 917 8.87 -31.11 -16.72
CA VAL A 917 8.28 -32.45 -16.44
C VAL A 917 9.23 -33.26 -15.56
N SER A 918 10.53 -33.22 -15.85
CA SER A 918 11.54 -33.91 -15.05
C SER A 918 11.55 -33.47 -13.58
N LEU A 919 11.52 -32.16 -13.33
CA LEU A 919 11.49 -31.63 -11.96
C LEU A 919 10.18 -31.98 -11.25
N LEU A 920 9.03 -31.82 -11.91
CA LEU A 920 7.73 -32.00 -11.25
C LEU A 920 7.37 -33.47 -11.03
N TRP A 921 7.65 -34.35 -11.99
CA TRP A 921 7.24 -35.76 -11.92
C TRP A 921 8.29 -36.62 -11.23
N PHE A 922 9.57 -36.34 -11.52
CA PHE A 922 10.68 -37.16 -11.03
C PHE A 922 11.47 -36.50 -9.90
N LYS A 923 11.30 -35.20 -9.66
CA LYS A 923 12.10 -34.43 -8.69
C LYS A 923 13.60 -34.55 -8.93
N ARG A 924 13.98 -34.75 -10.20
CA ARG A 924 15.37 -34.83 -10.67
C ARG A 924 15.58 -33.84 -11.80
N ARG A 925 16.82 -33.38 -11.95
CA ARG A 925 17.28 -32.68 -13.15
C ARG A 925 17.85 -33.72 -14.11
N LEU A 926 17.02 -34.26 -15.00
CA LEU A 926 17.45 -35.23 -16.00
C LEU A 926 18.44 -34.61 -16.99
N PRO A 927 19.32 -35.42 -17.60
CA PRO A 927 20.26 -34.93 -18.60
C PRO A 927 19.54 -34.38 -19.85
N PRO A 928 20.15 -33.44 -20.59
CA PRO A 928 19.50 -32.77 -21.73
C PRO A 928 18.95 -33.72 -22.81
N TRP A 929 19.61 -34.85 -23.06
CA TRP A 929 19.13 -35.83 -24.03
C TRP A 929 17.82 -36.51 -23.57
N ALA A 930 17.64 -36.69 -22.26
CA ALA A 930 16.47 -37.31 -21.66
C ALA A 930 15.29 -36.34 -21.60
N THR A 931 15.54 -35.08 -21.23
CA THR A 931 14.50 -34.03 -21.28
C THR A 931 14.03 -33.79 -22.71
N LYS A 932 14.96 -33.79 -23.68
CA LYS A 932 14.60 -33.67 -25.10
C LYS A 932 13.87 -34.90 -25.64
N PHE A 933 14.17 -36.10 -25.13
CA PHE A 933 13.39 -37.29 -25.42
C PHE A 933 11.94 -37.17 -24.92
N ILE A 934 11.74 -36.69 -23.69
CA ILE A 934 10.39 -36.42 -23.14
C ILE A 934 9.62 -35.46 -24.04
N GLU A 935 10.22 -34.35 -24.48
CA GLU A 935 9.58 -33.43 -25.43
C GLU A 935 9.20 -34.11 -26.74
N MET A 936 10.09 -34.96 -27.27
CA MET A 936 9.84 -35.72 -28.49
C MET A 936 8.64 -36.65 -28.32
N VAL A 937 8.52 -37.34 -27.18
CA VAL A 937 7.36 -38.18 -26.87
C VAL A 937 6.07 -37.35 -26.88
N LEU A 938 6.05 -36.18 -26.23
CA LEU A 938 4.89 -35.29 -26.23
C LEU A 938 4.48 -34.84 -27.64
N MET A 939 5.46 -34.52 -28.50
CA MET A 939 5.20 -34.15 -29.90
C MET A 939 4.65 -35.31 -30.73
N LEU A 940 5.19 -36.52 -30.59
CA LEU A 940 4.77 -37.70 -31.34
C LEU A 940 3.37 -38.21 -30.93
N THR A 941 2.97 -37.94 -29.69
CA THR A 941 1.68 -38.34 -29.12
C THR A 941 0.62 -37.24 -29.16
N ALA A 942 0.95 -36.06 -29.69
CA ALA A 942 0.10 -34.88 -29.64
C ALA A 942 -1.30 -35.10 -30.23
N ASP A 943 -1.37 -35.68 -31.44
CA ASP A 943 -2.64 -36.02 -32.09
C ASP A 943 -2.53 -37.22 -33.05
N HIS A 944 -3.66 -37.83 -33.39
CA HIS A 944 -3.75 -38.96 -34.35
C HIS A 944 -5.08 -38.93 -35.12
N GLY A 945 -5.63 -37.74 -35.31
CA GLY A 945 -6.86 -37.50 -36.06
C GLY A 945 -8.16 -37.74 -35.28
N PRO A 946 -9.29 -37.30 -35.84
CA PRO A 946 -10.56 -37.18 -35.13
C PRO A 946 -11.30 -38.51 -34.88
N ALA A 947 -10.83 -39.60 -35.48
CA ALA A 947 -11.50 -40.91 -35.45
C ALA A 947 -11.18 -41.73 -34.20
N VAL A 948 -10.18 -41.33 -33.41
CA VAL A 948 -9.86 -42.01 -32.15
C VAL A 948 -10.88 -41.62 -31.08
N SER A 949 -11.17 -42.56 -30.17
CA SER A 949 -12.26 -42.41 -29.17
C SER A 949 -12.23 -41.09 -28.42
N GLY A 950 -11.05 -40.66 -27.95
CA GLY A 950 -10.95 -39.40 -27.20
C GLY A 950 -11.18 -38.15 -28.05
N ALA A 951 -10.64 -38.12 -29.28
CA ALA A 951 -10.84 -36.99 -30.18
C ALA A 951 -12.31 -36.86 -30.58
N MET A 952 -12.95 -37.99 -30.91
CA MET A 952 -14.38 -38.05 -31.22
C MET A 952 -15.23 -37.55 -30.06
N ASN A 953 -14.96 -38.00 -28.83
CA ASN A 953 -15.68 -37.53 -27.64
C ASN A 953 -15.50 -36.03 -27.42
N THR A 954 -14.27 -35.50 -27.55
CA THR A 954 -14.03 -34.06 -27.44
C THR A 954 -14.77 -33.27 -28.51
N ILE A 955 -14.80 -33.75 -29.75
CA ILE A 955 -15.55 -33.13 -30.85
C ILE A 955 -17.05 -33.13 -30.55
N VAL A 956 -17.61 -34.26 -30.13
CA VAL A 956 -19.05 -34.39 -29.82
C VAL A 956 -19.44 -33.48 -28.65
N ALA A 957 -18.66 -33.46 -27.56
CA ALA A 957 -18.89 -32.58 -26.42
C ALA A 957 -18.81 -31.09 -26.81
N THR A 958 -17.84 -30.74 -27.67
CA THR A 958 -17.69 -29.37 -28.17
C THR A 958 -18.89 -28.94 -29.02
N ARG A 959 -19.33 -29.81 -29.92
CA ARG A 959 -20.52 -29.62 -30.77
C ARG A 959 -21.81 -29.57 -29.95
N ALA A 960 -21.83 -30.17 -28.76
CA ALA A 960 -22.92 -30.04 -27.79
C ALA A 960 -22.90 -28.71 -27.00
N GLY A 961 -22.07 -27.75 -27.41
CA GLY A 961 -22.03 -26.41 -26.82
C GLY A 961 -21.21 -26.31 -25.53
N LYS A 962 -20.48 -27.36 -25.14
CA LYS A 962 -19.66 -27.34 -23.92
C LYS A 962 -18.42 -26.44 -24.06
N ASP A 963 -17.86 -26.07 -22.91
CA ASP A 963 -16.62 -25.33 -22.78
C ASP A 963 -15.39 -26.23 -23.03
N LEU A 964 -14.21 -25.61 -23.11
CA LEU A 964 -12.94 -26.29 -23.39
C LEU A 964 -12.65 -27.41 -22.38
N ILE A 965 -12.84 -27.14 -21.08
CA ILE A 965 -12.45 -28.06 -20.01
C ILE A 965 -13.37 -29.28 -20.02
N SER A 966 -14.68 -29.05 -20.11
CA SER A 966 -15.66 -30.13 -20.23
C SER A 966 -15.43 -31.01 -21.46
N SER A 967 -15.09 -30.40 -22.60
CA SER A 967 -14.86 -31.12 -23.86
C SER A 967 -13.56 -31.91 -23.84
N LEU A 968 -12.49 -31.32 -23.29
CA LEU A 968 -11.21 -32.00 -23.10
C LEU A 968 -11.36 -33.17 -22.14
N ALA A 969 -11.98 -32.96 -20.98
CA ALA A 969 -12.22 -34.01 -19.99
C ALA A 969 -13.02 -35.18 -20.58
N SER A 970 -14.06 -34.89 -21.38
CA SER A 970 -14.85 -35.93 -22.07
C SER A 970 -13.99 -36.81 -22.99
N GLY A 971 -12.98 -36.24 -23.67
CA GLY A 971 -12.04 -37.00 -24.47
C GLY A 971 -11.00 -37.74 -23.63
N LEU A 972 -10.42 -37.08 -22.63
CA LEU A 972 -9.40 -37.67 -21.76
C LEU A 972 -9.92 -38.86 -20.96
N LEU A 973 -11.19 -38.84 -20.54
CA LEU A 973 -11.84 -39.96 -19.84
C LEU A 973 -11.98 -41.23 -20.69
N THR A 974 -11.70 -41.17 -22.00
CA THR A 974 -11.61 -42.36 -22.86
C THR A 974 -10.23 -43.03 -22.79
N ILE A 975 -9.20 -42.32 -22.29
CA ILE A 975 -7.85 -42.85 -22.18
C ILE A 975 -7.81 -43.88 -21.04
N GLY A 976 -7.35 -45.09 -21.35
CA GLY A 976 -7.32 -46.24 -20.45
C GLY A 976 -6.84 -47.50 -21.18
N SER A 977 -7.22 -48.67 -20.70
CA SER A 977 -6.66 -49.95 -21.18
C SER A 977 -6.84 -50.23 -22.68
N ARG A 978 -7.93 -49.74 -23.30
CA ARG A 978 -8.20 -49.94 -24.74
C ARG A 978 -7.72 -48.80 -25.65
N PHE A 979 -7.57 -47.60 -25.12
CA PHE A 979 -7.14 -46.41 -25.87
C PHE A 979 -6.08 -45.66 -25.05
N GLY A 980 -4.83 -45.66 -25.51
CA GLY A 980 -3.71 -45.01 -24.83
C GLY A 980 -2.96 -45.86 -23.80
N GLY A 981 -3.52 -46.98 -23.34
CA GLY A 981 -2.88 -47.88 -22.36
C GLY A 981 -1.78 -48.80 -22.91
N ALA A 982 -1.51 -48.77 -24.23
CA ALA A 982 -0.54 -49.66 -24.86
C ALA A 982 0.92 -49.36 -24.43
N LEU A 983 1.23 -48.12 -24.03
CA LEU A 983 2.59 -47.75 -23.60
C LEU A 983 2.98 -48.45 -22.30
N ASP A 984 2.14 -48.35 -21.26
CA ASP A 984 2.38 -49.00 -19.96
C ASP A 984 2.45 -50.53 -20.09
N GLU A 985 1.51 -51.12 -20.85
CA GLU A 985 1.47 -52.56 -21.04
C GLU A 985 2.69 -53.07 -21.82
N ALA A 986 3.11 -52.37 -22.87
CA ALA A 986 4.33 -52.72 -23.61
C ALA A 986 5.57 -52.61 -22.70
N ALA A 987 5.72 -51.52 -21.94
CA ALA A 987 6.84 -51.34 -21.01
C ALA A 987 6.91 -52.50 -20.01
N SER A 988 5.78 -52.87 -19.42
CA SER A 988 5.70 -53.98 -18.47
C SER A 988 6.02 -55.34 -19.10
N MET A 989 5.46 -55.65 -20.26
CA MET A 989 5.67 -56.93 -20.95
C MET A 989 7.12 -57.13 -21.38
N PHE A 990 7.73 -56.12 -22.02
CA PHE A 990 9.12 -56.22 -22.49
C PHE A 990 10.12 -56.23 -21.33
N SER A 991 9.92 -55.40 -20.31
CA SER A 991 10.81 -55.37 -19.13
C SER A 991 10.78 -56.70 -18.40
N ASN A 992 9.60 -57.24 -18.06
CA ASN A 992 9.48 -58.53 -17.39
C ASN A 992 10.12 -59.67 -18.19
N ALA A 993 9.92 -59.71 -19.51
CA ALA A 993 10.48 -60.75 -20.35
C ALA A 993 12.02 -60.71 -20.37
N ARG A 994 12.59 -59.51 -20.49
CA ARG A 994 14.05 -59.33 -20.46
C ARG A 994 14.62 -59.65 -19.08
N ASP A 995 14.00 -59.13 -18.03
CA ASP A 995 14.52 -59.22 -16.66
C ASP A 995 14.41 -60.64 -16.08
N THR A 996 13.46 -61.45 -16.58
CA THR A 996 13.36 -62.90 -16.28
C THR A 996 14.28 -63.77 -17.15
N GLY A 997 15.06 -63.16 -18.05
CA GLY A 997 16.06 -63.83 -18.88
C GLY A 997 15.48 -64.64 -20.05
N LEU A 998 14.22 -64.40 -20.45
CA LEU A 998 13.65 -65.07 -21.63
C LEU A 998 14.36 -64.60 -22.89
N THR A 999 14.64 -65.52 -23.82
CA THR A 999 15.07 -65.12 -25.17
C THR A 999 13.89 -64.50 -25.93
N PRO A 1000 14.13 -63.63 -26.94
CA PRO A 1000 13.06 -63.04 -27.75
C PRO A 1000 12.09 -64.07 -28.35
N ARG A 1001 12.59 -65.27 -28.71
CA ARG A 1001 11.76 -66.35 -29.25
C ARG A 1001 10.92 -67.02 -28.17
N GLU A 1002 11.48 -67.30 -26.99
CA GLU A 1002 10.74 -67.85 -25.85
C GLU A 1002 9.65 -66.89 -25.37
N PHE A 1003 9.92 -65.59 -25.34
CA PHE A 1003 8.92 -64.58 -25.01
C PHE A 1003 7.74 -64.61 -25.98
N VAL A 1004 7.99 -64.61 -27.29
CA VAL A 1004 6.95 -64.69 -28.33
C VAL A 1004 6.13 -65.99 -28.21
N ASP A 1005 6.79 -67.12 -27.96
CA ASP A 1005 6.12 -68.41 -27.83
C ASP A 1005 5.33 -68.52 -26.52
N ASN A 1006 5.80 -67.92 -25.42
CA ASN A 1006 5.08 -67.85 -24.15
C ASN A 1006 3.82 -67.00 -24.26
N CYS A 1007 3.89 -65.83 -24.91
CA CYS A 1007 2.70 -65.02 -25.19
C CYS A 1007 1.67 -65.78 -26.04
N ARG A 1008 2.14 -66.50 -27.07
CA ARG A 1008 1.26 -67.36 -27.90
C ARG A 1008 0.60 -68.47 -27.06
N LYS A 1009 1.35 -69.17 -26.22
CA LYS A 1009 0.82 -70.23 -25.33
C LYS A 1009 -0.24 -69.69 -24.38
N GLN A 1010 -0.07 -68.46 -23.89
CA GLN A 1010 -1.02 -67.78 -23.01
C GLN A 1010 -2.20 -67.13 -23.77
N ASN A 1011 -2.25 -67.27 -25.10
CA ASN A 1011 -3.22 -66.61 -25.97
C ASN A 1011 -3.26 -65.08 -25.80
N LYS A 1012 -2.09 -64.47 -25.58
CA LYS A 1012 -1.92 -63.02 -25.44
C LYS A 1012 -1.12 -62.45 -26.62
N LEU A 1013 -1.59 -61.32 -27.16
CA LEU A 1013 -0.82 -60.53 -28.11
C LEU A 1013 0.28 -59.75 -27.37
N ILE A 1014 1.38 -59.46 -28.06
CA ILE A 1014 2.47 -58.66 -27.50
C ILE A 1014 2.10 -57.18 -27.67
N SER A 1015 1.84 -56.49 -26.56
CA SER A 1015 1.54 -55.06 -26.58
C SER A 1015 2.73 -54.28 -27.12
N GLY A 1016 2.48 -53.31 -28.01
CA GLY A 1016 3.53 -52.59 -28.74
C GLY A 1016 4.01 -53.26 -30.04
N ILE A 1017 3.54 -54.47 -30.39
CA ILE A 1017 3.83 -55.13 -31.67
C ILE A 1017 2.60 -55.15 -32.57
N GLY A 1018 2.77 -54.72 -33.82
CA GLY A 1018 1.78 -54.78 -34.87
C GLY A 1018 1.28 -53.42 -35.32
N HIS A 1019 1.04 -53.30 -36.63
CA HIS A 1019 0.46 -52.13 -37.25
C HIS A 1019 -0.56 -52.54 -38.34
N LYS A 1020 -1.59 -51.71 -38.58
CA LYS A 1020 -2.64 -51.98 -39.58
C LYS A 1020 -2.16 -51.85 -41.03
N ILE A 1021 -1.36 -50.83 -41.33
CA ILE A 1021 -0.88 -50.47 -42.69
C ILE A 1021 0.65 -50.65 -42.86
N LYS A 1022 1.45 -50.10 -41.93
CA LYS A 1022 2.91 -50.17 -41.94
C LYS A 1022 3.45 -51.60 -41.77
N SER A 1023 4.59 -51.86 -42.38
CA SER A 1023 5.27 -53.16 -42.42
C SER A 1023 6.79 -52.97 -42.47
N VAL A 1024 7.55 -54.05 -42.47
CA VAL A 1024 9.03 -54.00 -42.60
C VAL A 1024 9.50 -53.20 -43.82
N ASN A 1025 8.77 -53.29 -44.94
CA ASN A 1025 9.11 -52.61 -46.19
C ASN A 1025 8.53 -51.18 -46.28
N ASN A 1026 7.61 -50.81 -45.40
CA ASN A 1026 7.01 -49.49 -45.29
C ASN A 1026 6.98 -49.09 -43.80
N PRO A 1027 8.12 -48.64 -43.25
CA PRO A 1027 8.25 -48.40 -41.82
C PRO A 1027 7.38 -47.23 -41.32
N ASP A 1028 7.04 -47.26 -40.03
CA ASP A 1028 6.46 -46.11 -39.35
C ASP A 1028 7.58 -45.07 -39.09
N LEU A 1029 7.52 -43.93 -39.77
CA LEU A 1029 8.54 -42.89 -39.66
C LEU A 1029 8.68 -42.35 -38.23
N ARG A 1030 7.61 -42.38 -37.41
CA ARG A 1030 7.69 -41.96 -36.00
C ARG A 1030 8.58 -42.89 -35.20
N VAL A 1031 8.47 -44.19 -35.47
CA VAL A 1031 9.29 -45.23 -34.83
C VAL A 1031 10.75 -45.07 -35.25
N GLU A 1032 11.02 -44.78 -36.53
CA GLU A 1032 12.39 -44.54 -37.00
C GLU A 1032 13.03 -43.29 -36.39
N LEU A 1033 12.28 -42.20 -36.23
CA LEU A 1033 12.76 -40.99 -35.53
C LEU A 1033 13.15 -41.30 -34.07
N VAL A 1034 12.34 -42.09 -33.36
CA VAL A 1034 12.64 -42.51 -31.97
C VAL A 1034 13.91 -43.37 -31.94
N LYS A 1035 14.02 -44.37 -32.82
CA LYS A 1035 15.20 -45.27 -32.90
C LYS A 1035 16.49 -44.49 -33.20
N GLU A 1036 16.45 -43.58 -34.17
CA GLU A 1036 17.61 -42.76 -34.56
C GLU A 1036 18.07 -41.88 -33.39
N TYR A 1037 17.12 -41.21 -32.73
CA TYR A 1037 17.43 -40.37 -31.58
C TYR A 1037 18.03 -41.18 -30.42
N VAL A 1038 17.43 -42.31 -30.07
CA VAL A 1038 17.86 -43.15 -28.94
C VAL A 1038 19.25 -43.73 -29.19
N ARG A 1039 19.48 -44.34 -30.36
CA ARG A 1039 20.80 -44.90 -30.72
C ARG A 1039 21.92 -43.86 -30.72
N LYS A 1040 21.60 -42.61 -31.07
CA LYS A 1040 22.57 -41.53 -31.14
C LYS A 1040 22.91 -40.94 -29.77
N ASN A 1041 21.95 -40.87 -28.85
CA ASN A 1041 22.07 -40.04 -27.65
C ASN A 1041 21.99 -40.81 -26.33
N PHE A 1042 21.39 -42.00 -26.28
CA PHE A 1042 21.25 -42.75 -25.04
C PHE A 1042 22.56 -43.48 -24.69
N PRO A 1043 22.92 -43.55 -23.39
CA PRO A 1043 24.10 -44.30 -22.96
C PRO A 1043 23.94 -45.82 -23.13
N SER A 1044 22.70 -46.32 -23.03
CA SER A 1044 22.32 -47.71 -23.28
C SER A 1044 20.89 -47.75 -23.82
N HIS A 1045 20.60 -48.76 -24.64
CA HIS A 1045 19.31 -49.00 -25.29
C HIS A 1045 19.00 -50.50 -25.32
N SER A 1046 19.33 -51.18 -24.22
CA SER A 1046 19.31 -52.64 -24.13
C SER A 1046 17.90 -53.23 -24.21
N LEU A 1047 16.86 -52.52 -23.70
CA LEU A 1047 15.48 -52.97 -23.85
C LEU A 1047 14.97 -52.72 -25.27
N LEU A 1048 15.35 -51.60 -25.89
CA LEU A 1048 15.06 -51.35 -27.30
C LEU A 1048 15.67 -52.45 -28.19
N ASP A 1049 16.92 -52.86 -27.97
CA ASP A 1049 17.55 -53.94 -28.74
C ASP A 1049 16.84 -55.27 -28.56
N TYR A 1050 16.42 -55.59 -27.33
CA TYR A 1050 15.60 -56.76 -27.04
C TYR A 1050 14.26 -56.71 -27.79
N ALA A 1051 13.58 -55.56 -27.78
CA ALA A 1051 12.31 -55.36 -28.49
C ALA A 1051 12.46 -55.46 -30.02
N LEU A 1052 13.55 -54.95 -30.59
CA LEU A 1052 13.89 -55.10 -32.01
C LEU A 1052 14.21 -56.55 -32.38
N ALA A 1053 14.82 -57.31 -31.47
CA ALA A 1053 15.03 -58.75 -31.67
C ALA A 1053 13.70 -59.51 -31.64
N VAL A 1054 12.76 -59.13 -30.77
CA VAL A 1054 11.37 -59.64 -30.77
C VAL A 1054 10.67 -59.30 -32.08
N GLU A 1055 10.81 -58.06 -32.57
CA GLU A 1055 10.28 -57.61 -33.87
C GLU A 1055 10.77 -58.51 -35.02
N LYS A 1056 12.04 -58.88 -35.06
CA LYS A 1056 12.56 -59.82 -36.08
C LYS A 1056 11.86 -61.18 -36.03
N VAL A 1057 11.55 -61.67 -34.84
CA VAL A 1057 10.82 -62.93 -34.67
C VAL A 1057 9.37 -62.78 -35.14
N THR A 1058 8.69 -61.69 -34.80
CA THR A 1058 7.27 -61.49 -35.15
C THR A 1058 7.07 -61.16 -36.64
N THR A 1059 7.95 -60.35 -37.23
CA THR A 1059 7.90 -59.98 -38.65
C THR A 1059 8.18 -61.15 -39.59
N SER A 1060 8.95 -62.15 -39.14
CA SER A 1060 9.10 -63.42 -39.87
C SER A 1060 7.78 -64.21 -40.01
N LYS A 1061 6.79 -63.94 -39.14
CA LYS A 1061 5.45 -64.54 -39.22
C LYS A 1061 4.50 -63.72 -40.11
N LYS A 1062 4.55 -62.39 -39.99
CA LYS A 1062 3.79 -61.45 -40.82
C LYS A 1062 4.51 -60.11 -40.83
N ASP A 1063 4.74 -59.57 -42.02
CA ASP A 1063 5.51 -58.34 -42.25
C ASP A 1063 4.93 -57.08 -41.56
N THR A 1064 3.64 -57.05 -41.25
CA THR A 1064 2.98 -55.96 -40.50
C THR A 1064 3.15 -56.04 -38.98
N LEU A 1065 3.77 -57.11 -38.45
CA LEU A 1065 4.02 -57.29 -37.00
C LEU A 1065 5.30 -56.59 -36.55
N ILE A 1066 5.44 -55.31 -36.92
CA ILE A 1066 6.55 -54.42 -36.56
C ILE A 1066 6.39 -53.83 -35.16
N LEU A 1067 7.46 -53.33 -34.56
CA LEU A 1067 7.40 -52.51 -33.34
C LEU A 1067 6.71 -51.19 -33.65
N ASN A 1068 5.57 -50.93 -33.01
CA ASN A 1068 4.80 -49.71 -33.23
C ASN A 1068 5.34 -48.54 -32.36
N VAL A 1069 4.80 -47.33 -32.58
CA VAL A 1069 5.28 -46.13 -31.87
C VAL A 1069 5.08 -46.21 -30.36
N ASP A 1070 3.98 -46.81 -29.89
CA ASP A 1070 3.68 -46.97 -28.47
C ASP A 1070 4.69 -47.92 -27.81
N GLY A 1071 4.95 -49.07 -28.44
CA GLY A 1071 5.96 -50.04 -27.99
C GLY A 1071 7.38 -49.48 -28.02
N CYS A 1072 7.73 -48.73 -29.07
CA CYS A 1072 9.04 -48.10 -29.21
C CYS A 1072 9.27 -47.03 -28.12
N ILE A 1073 8.32 -46.13 -27.90
CA ILE A 1073 8.39 -45.12 -26.83
C ILE A 1073 8.47 -45.81 -25.46
N ALA A 1074 7.65 -46.82 -25.22
CA ALA A 1074 7.59 -47.53 -23.95
C ALA A 1074 8.94 -48.14 -23.55
N VAL A 1075 9.56 -48.93 -24.44
CA VAL A 1075 10.85 -49.58 -24.13
C VAL A 1075 11.99 -48.57 -24.01
N CYS A 1076 11.99 -47.52 -24.84
CA CYS A 1076 13.00 -46.47 -24.77
C CYS A 1076 12.84 -45.63 -23.49
N PHE A 1077 11.62 -45.42 -23.01
CA PHE A 1077 11.41 -44.70 -21.75
C PHE A 1077 11.86 -45.51 -20.53
N VAL A 1078 11.72 -46.83 -20.57
CA VAL A 1078 12.30 -47.72 -19.56
C VAL A 1078 13.83 -47.65 -19.60
N ASP A 1079 14.45 -47.71 -20.79
CA ASP A 1079 15.90 -47.52 -20.93
C ASP A 1079 16.32 -46.12 -20.39
N LEU A 1080 15.54 -45.07 -20.62
CA LEU A 1080 15.79 -43.74 -20.06
C LEU A 1080 15.80 -43.78 -18.52
N LEU A 1081 14.78 -44.37 -17.89
CA LEU A 1081 14.70 -44.42 -16.44
C LEU A 1081 15.84 -45.26 -15.84
N ARG A 1082 16.15 -46.42 -16.44
CA ARG A 1082 17.19 -47.33 -15.92
C ARG A 1082 18.61 -46.83 -16.16
N ASP A 1083 18.87 -46.21 -17.32
CA ASP A 1083 20.24 -45.93 -17.78
C ASP A 1083 20.61 -44.44 -17.77
N SER A 1084 19.70 -43.53 -17.37
CA SER A 1084 20.02 -42.09 -17.24
C SER A 1084 20.99 -41.75 -16.10
N GLY A 1085 21.21 -42.69 -15.16
CA GLY A 1085 21.97 -42.46 -13.93
C GLY A 1085 21.26 -41.59 -12.90
N ALA A 1086 20.00 -41.21 -13.14
CA ALA A 1086 19.20 -40.37 -12.25
C ALA A 1086 18.31 -41.16 -11.27
N PHE A 1087 18.13 -42.46 -11.51
CA PHE A 1087 17.26 -43.34 -10.75
C PHE A 1087 17.97 -44.64 -10.36
N THR A 1088 17.62 -45.18 -9.20
CA THR A 1088 17.92 -46.58 -8.87
C THR A 1088 17.01 -47.53 -9.66
N PRO A 1089 17.35 -48.82 -9.80
CA PRO A 1089 16.46 -49.81 -10.42
C PRO A 1089 15.06 -49.83 -9.77
N ASP A 1090 15.01 -49.77 -8.44
CA ASP A 1090 13.74 -49.74 -7.70
C ASP A 1090 12.92 -48.48 -7.99
N GLU A 1091 13.55 -47.29 -8.03
CA GLU A 1091 12.88 -46.04 -8.40
C GLU A 1091 12.36 -46.09 -9.84
N ALA A 1092 13.17 -46.60 -10.78
CA ALA A 1092 12.79 -46.73 -12.19
C ALA A 1092 11.57 -47.66 -12.37
N ASP A 1093 11.57 -48.81 -11.70
CA ASP A 1093 10.46 -49.76 -11.73
C ASP A 1093 9.20 -49.20 -11.05
N GLU A 1094 9.36 -48.45 -9.96
CA GLU A 1094 8.25 -47.75 -9.31
C GLU A 1094 7.59 -46.73 -10.25
N TYR A 1095 8.38 -45.89 -10.95
CA TYR A 1095 7.85 -44.90 -11.89
C TYR A 1095 7.08 -45.52 -13.05
N ILE A 1096 7.49 -46.69 -13.54
CA ILE A 1096 6.72 -47.44 -14.54
C ILE A 1096 5.42 -47.96 -13.91
N LYS A 1097 5.48 -48.54 -12.72
CA LYS A 1097 4.31 -49.12 -12.03
C LYS A 1097 3.23 -48.11 -11.68
N ILE A 1098 3.58 -46.87 -11.34
CA ILE A 1098 2.62 -45.81 -11.00
C ILE A 1098 2.01 -45.12 -12.23
N GLY A 1099 2.37 -45.53 -13.45
CA GLY A 1099 1.73 -45.10 -14.69
C GLY A 1099 2.29 -43.80 -15.30
N THR A 1100 3.59 -43.56 -15.17
CA THR A 1100 4.25 -42.38 -15.75
C THR A 1100 4.04 -42.28 -17.27
N LEU A 1101 4.08 -43.41 -17.97
CA LEU A 1101 3.93 -43.48 -19.43
C LEU A 1101 2.50 -43.13 -19.88
N ASN A 1102 1.47 -43.60 -19.17
CA ASN A 1102 0.10 -43.12 -19.30
C ASN A 1102 0.02 -41.59 -19.10
N GLY A 1103 0.72 -41.05 -18.09
CA GLY A 1103 0.81 -39.61 -17.86
C GLY A 1103 1.34 -38.86 -19.09
N LEU A 1104 2.42 -39.34 -19.71
CA LEU A 1104 2.99 -38.74 -20.91
C LEU A 1104 2.02 -38.78 -22.10
N PHE A 1105 1.32 -39.91 -22.29
CA PHE A 1105 0.32 -40.04 -23.35
C PHE A 1105 -0.84 -39.07 -23.13
N VAL A 1106 -1.36 -38.96 -21.90
CA VAL A 1106 -2.42 -38.02 -21.54
C VAL A 1106 -1.98 -36.57 -21.78
N LEU A 1107 -0.77 -36.20 -21.33
CA LEU A 1107 -0.23 -34.85 -21.49
C LEU A 1107 -0.04 -34.50 -22.98
N GLY A 1108 0.56 -35.39 -23.76
CA GLY A 1108 0.73 -35.21 -25.20
C GLY A 1108 -0.62 -35.11 -25.90
N ARG A 1109 -1.52 -36.08 -25.70
CA ARG A 1109 -2.83 -36.15 -26.37
C ARG A 1109 -3.75 -34.97 -26.07
N SER A 1110 -3.60 -34.36 -24.90
CA SER A 1110 -4.34 -33.15 -24.52
C SER A 1110 -4.14 -32.02 -25.54
N ILE A 1111 -2.95 -31.93 -26.16
CA ILE A 1111 -2.63 -30.93 -27.19
C ILE A 1111 -3.57 -31.08 -28.39
N GLY A 1112 -3.73 -32.29 -28.92
CA GLY A 1112 -4.61 -32.60 -30.03
C GLY A 1112 -6.09 -32.40 -29.69
N PHE A 1113 -6.52 -32.82 -28.49
CA PHE A 1113 -7.92 -32.66 -28.07
C PHE A 1113 -8.32 -31.19 -27.92
N ILE A 1114 -7.45 -30.36 -27.34
CA ILE A 1114 -7.64 -28.90 -27.33
C ILE A 1114 -7.72 -28.36 -28.76
N GLY A 1115 -6.83 -28.82 -29.66
CA GLY A 1115 -6.87 -28.49 -31.08
C GLY A 1115 -8.21 -28.80 -31.72
N HIS A 1116 -8.76 -29.99 -31.48
CA HIS A 1116 -10.10 -30.38 -31.97
C HIS A 1116 -11.22 -29.53 -31.39
N HIS A 1117 -11.20 -29.19 -30.10
CA HIS A 1117 -12.19 -28.28 -29.52
C HIS A 1117 -12.19 -26.91 -30.22
N LEU A 1118 -11.00 -26.29 -30.35
CA LEU A 1118 -10.85 -24.99 -30.98
C LEU A 1118 -11.26 -25.05 -32.46
N ASP A 1119 -10.91 -26.13 -33.15
CA ASP A 1119 -11.30 -26.34 -34.54
C ASP A 1119 -12.83 -26.42 -34.69
N GLN A 1120 -13.52 -27.21 -33.87
CA GLN A 1120 -14.98 -27.32 -33.95
C GLN A 1120 -15.70 -26.00 -33.58
N LYS A 1121 -15.19 -25.23 -32.62
CA LYS A 1121 -15.70 -23.88 -32.32
C LYS A 1121 -15.50 -22.94 -33.50
N ARG A 1122 -14.33 -22.96 -34.12
CA ARG A 1122 -14.00 -22.16 -35.32
C ARG A 1122 -14.90 -22.53 -36.50
N LEU A 1123 -15.13 -23.82 -36.73
CA LEU A 1123 -16.02 -24.35 -37.76
C LEU A 1123 -17.51 -24.09 -37.49
N ARG A 1124 -17.87 -23.61 -36.29
CA ARG A 1124 -19.26 -23.44 -35.84
C ARG A 1124 -20.08 -24.71 -36.04
N ALA A 1125 -19.48 -25.87 -35.79
CA ALA A 1125 -20.10 -27.15 -36.06
C ALA A 1125 -21.38 -27.35 -35.21
N PRO A 1126 -22.52 -27.72 -35.81
CA PRO A 1126 -23.79 -27.87 -35.09
C PRO A 1126 -23.78 -29.12 -34.19
N LEU A 1127 -24.76 -29.23 -33.29
CA LEU A 1127 -24.94 -30.41 -32.43
C LEU A 1127 -24.86 -31.71 -33.23
N TYR A 1128 -24.08 -32.68 -32.72
CA TYR A 1128 -23.99 -34.01 -33.31
C TYR A 1128 -25.06 -34.92 -32.74
N ARG A 1129 -25.80 -35.61 -33.62
CA ARG A 1129 -26.68 -36.73 -33.28
C ARG A 1129 -26.25 -37.92 -34.13
N HIS A 1130 -26.01 -39.06 -33.49
CA HIS A 1130 -25.56 -40.25 -34.20
C HIS A 1130 -26.68 -40.76 -35.13
N PRO A 1131 -26.37 -41.14 -36.39
CA PRO A 1131 -27.34 -41.68 -37.33
C PRO A 1131 -27.97 -42.99 -36.81
N ALA A 1132 -29.26 -43.21 -37.09
CA ALA A 1132 -29.98 -44.38 -36.57
C ALA A 1132 -29.65 -45.68 -37.32
N ASP A 1133 -29.21 -45.57 -38.57
CA ASP A 1133 -28.76 -46.67 -39.43
C ASP A 1133 -27.41 -47.28 -39.02
N ASP A 1134 -26.64 -46.58 -38.18
CA ASP A 1134 -25.38 -47.08 -37.59
C ASP A 1134 -25.61 -47.75 -36.20
N ILE A 1135 -26.87 -47.85 -35.76
CA ILE A 1135 -27.26 -48.44 -34.47
C ILE A 1135 -28.03 -49.74 -34.71
N PHE A 1136 -27.46 -50.87 -34.29
CA PHE A 1136 -28.21 -52.13 -34.23
C PHE A 1136 -29.24 -52.08 -33.10
N ILE A 1137 -30.51 -51.94 -33.46
CA ILE A 1137 -31.63 -51.99 -32.52
C ILE A 1137 -32.16 -53.43 -32.46
N ASN A 1138 -31.89 -54.13 -31.35
CA ASN A 1138 -32.46 -55.46 -31.13
C ASN A 1138 -33.96 -55.33 -30.82
N MET A 1139 -34.81 -55.63 -31.80
CA MET A 1139 -36.27 -55.55 -31.65
C MET A 1139 -36.83 -56.51 -30.57
N ALA A 1140 -36.06 -57.51 -30.12
CA ALA A 1140 -36.46 -58.41 -29.02
C ALA A 1140 -36.48 -57.71 -27.63
N ASP A 1141 -35.80 -56.57 -27.46
CA ASP A 1141 -35.88 -55.76 -26.23
C ASP A 1141 -37.07 -54.78 -26.22
N VAL A 1142 -37.75 -54.60 -27.35
CA VAL A 1142 -38.92 -53.72 -27.48
C VAL A 1142 -40.14 -54.29 -26.74
N SER A 1143 -40.14 -55.58 -26.41
CA SER A 1143 -41.14 -56.21 -25.52
C SER A 1143 -40.93 -55.96 -24.03
N GLN A 1144 -39.84 -55.27 -23.63
CA GLN A 1144 -39.67 -54.84 -22.24
C GLN A 1144 -40.42 -53.52 -21.98
N PRO A 1145 -41.25 -53.41 -20.92
CA PRO A 1145 -42.19 -52.31 -20.72
C PRO A 1145 -41.59 -50.91 -20.45
N ARG A 1146 -40.25 -50.75 -20.46
CA ARG A 1146 -39.59 -49.46 -20.16
C ARG A 1146 -39.35 -48.55 -21.36
N VAL A 1147 -39.53 -49.02 -22.61
CA VAL A 1147 -39.10 -48.27 -23.81
C VAL A 1147 -40.26 -47.63 -24.59
N LEU A 1148 -41.52 -48.04 -24.36
CA LEU A 1148 -42.72 -47.54 -25.07
C LEU A 1148 -43.45 -46.40 -24.31
N GLY A 1149 -42.71 -45.49 -23.67
CA GLY A 1149 -43.27 -44.35 -22.96
C GLY A 1149 -43.19 -43.06 -23.76
N LYS A 1150 -44.26 -42.73 -24.51
CA LYS A 1150 -44.59 -41.44 -25.15
C LYS A 1150 -43.97 -41.15 -26.53
N MET A 1151 -44.53 -41.78 -27.55
CA MET A 1151 -44.92 -41.07 -28.78
C MET A 1151 -46.45 -41.14 -28.89
N VAL A 1152 -47.14 -40.18 -28.25
CA VAL A 1152 -48.45 -39.63 -28.64
C VAL A 1152 -48.44 -38.16 -28.23
#